data_AF-A0A7J6HKP7-F1
#
_entry.id   AF-A0A7J6HKP7-F1
#
_cell.length_a   1.000
_cell.length_b   1.000
_cell.length_c   1.000
_cell.angle_alpha   90.00
_cell.angle_beta   90.00
_cell.angle_gamma   90.00
#
_symmetry.space_group_name_H-M   'P 1'
#
loop_
_entity.id
_entity.type
_entity.pdbx_description
1 polymer ?
#
loop_
_entity_poly.entity_id
_entity_poly.type
_entity_poly.pdbx_seq_one_letter_code
_entity_poly.pdbx_strand_id
1 'polypeptide(L)'
;MALEEFKEVVQDALKNHDFITPPPPPPKKEEEVAPPLEKVSIWGIPLLGDERTDSIFLKFLKARNFDVKDAFIMLKNTVKWRQEYGIDSLMDKNNLGECVWDKIVFTHGEDKHGHPVIYHIFDAELYQQAFSDEENRSNFIKWVILFLERIIRQLDFNPTGICSIFLVHDLSRFPEVIPELHLEPLQLLLNNYPEILAGQVFINTSRSFSLAASRSPYFTNKSVYAAPSQSAQTLSEYISSSSIPADQLALSEDRITSLPMNVMDRVFMQLPADMIITLKCLNKMWHSCITSFIEDPNFVARHLLNTKKQPHSLILKAYYSPMIYGGRLTLFNTFTFSNGVGRSEALRLPPLGNVQHHNVTPGLRVACHCDGLLLIRNDVGNRMVVCNPVMEEFTYLPEPKMFDKMSYCNLGFEKSGDYKCIAIWRSCDGDRSKTRAELYKLGSENWREIDGFQDIITGIVSLGRSIGWGNAYYWLATMTNDASFCSNNVLSFNMTEEKFHLIKLPDELLNHVEDRECLGMSLCVKDSVVLCCRLGRPVVDTLLIYSLVNNGCSWSECVSVRIQTEDPYLLTELPYWTEDEIPFVFGGPDPDDATAIVKSYNIHSESFKTILTVDEICLPYLIRDRARLNVCDMECLPYVFCLNYLKSLVSVRRR
;
A
#
# COMPACT_ATOMS: atom_id res chain seq x y z
N MET A 1 -46.61 -24.77 34.56
CA MET A 1 -46.72 -26.16 34.10
C MET A 1 -45.34 -26.76 33.87
N ALA A 2 -44.57 -26.32 32.86
CA ALA A 2 -43.22 -26.86 32.60
C ALA A 2 -42.24 -26.74 33.79
N LEU A 3 -42.26 -25.63 34.55
CA LEU A 3 -41.40 -25.47 35.74
C LEU A 3 -41.70 -26.49 36.83
N GLU A 4 -42.98 -26.78 37.09
CA GLU A 4 -43.38 -27.75 38.13
C GLU A 4 -43.02 -29.17 37.70
N GLU A 5 -43.28 -29.54 36.44
CA GLU A 5 -42.83 -30.82 35.88
C GLU A 5 -41.30 -30.97 35.94
N PHE A 6 -40.58 -29.89 35.65
CA PHE A 6 -39.12 -29.88 35.73
C PHE A 6 -38.60 -30.07 37.16
N LYS A 7 -39.24 -29.44 38.14
CA LYS A 7 -38.93 -29.66 39.57
C LYS A 7 -39.09 -31.13 39.94
N GLU A 8 -40.20 -31.76 39.56
CA GLU A 8 -40.45 -33.18 39.85
C GLU A 8 -39.36 -34.08 39.24
N VAL A 9 -39.01 -33.86 37.97
CA VAL A 9 -37.95 -34.62 37.28
C VAL A 9 -36.60 -34.45 37.97
N VAL A 10 -36.22 -33.23 38.36
CA VAL A 10 -34.96 -32.98 39.08
C VAL A 10 -34.97 -33.59 40.47
N GLN A 11 -36.09 -33.52 41.20
CA GLN A 11 -36.23 -34.13 42.51
C GLN A 11 -36.06 -35.65 42.45
N ASP A 12 -36.68 -36.31 41.47
CA ASP A 12 -36.56 -37.76 41.31
C ASP A 12 -35.16 -38.17 40.88
N ALA A 13 -34.52 -37.40 40.00
CA ALA A 13 -33.13 -37.61 39.62
C ALA A 13 -32.15 -37.44 40.79
N LEU A 14 -32.40 -36.47 41.68
CA LEU A 14 -31.62 -36.32 42.91
C LEU A 14 -31.78 -37.54 43.81
N LYS A 15 -33.01 -38.01 44.05
CA LYS A 15 -33.30 -39.25 44.83
C LYS A 15 -32.59 -40.48 44.26
N ASN A 16 -32.51 -40.58 42.93
CA ASN A 16 -31.88 -41.70 42.23
C ASN A 16 -30.36 -41.56 42.06
N HIS A 17 -29.75 -40.50 42.60
CA HIS A 17 -28.32 -40.18 42.44
C HIS A 17 -27.85 -40.00 40.99
N ASP A 18 -28.76 -39.61 40.09
CA ASP A 18 -28.49 -39.49 38.65
C ASP A 18 -27.49 -38.39 38.28
N PHE A 19 -27.18 -37.49 39.22
CA PHE A 19 -26.23 -36.39 39.07
C PHE A 19 -24.81 -36.71 39.58
N ILE A 20 -24.58 -37.87 40.22
CA ILE A 20 -23.29 -38.23 40.83
C ILE A 20 -22.56 -39.18 39.90
N THR A 21 -21.31 -38.85 39.55
CA THR A 21 -20.41 -39.80 38.86
C THR A 21 -19.86 -40.83 39.87
N PRO A 22 -19.82 -42.13 39.55
CA PRO A 22 -19.27 -43.12 40.47
C PRO A 22 -17.78 -42.82 40.72
N PRO A 23 -17.27 -42.95 41.96
CA PRO A 23 -15.87 -42.68 42.26
C PRO A 23 -14.95 -43.66 41.48
N PRO A 24 -13.73 -43.23 41.08
CA PRO A 24 -12.73 -44.16 40.56
C PRO A 24 -12.42 -45.22 41.64
N PRO A 25 -12.11 -46.48 41.25
CA PRO A 25 -11.94 -47.57 42.22
C PRO A 25 -10.76 -47.28 43.16
N PRO A 26 -10.94 -47.31 44.50
CA PRO A 26 -9.86 -47.03 45.43
C PRO A 26 -8.95 -48.26 45.64
N PRO A 27 -7.66 -48.08 45.93
CA PRO A 27 -6.87 -49.13 46.57
C PRO A 27 -7.31 -49.25 48.04
N LYS A 28 -7.98 -50.36 48.37
CA LYS A 28 -8.30 -50.94 49.69
C LYS A 28 -8.40 -49.99 50.92
N LYS A 29 -9.65 -49.91 51.42
CA LYS A 29 -10.15 -49.55 52.78
C LYS A 29 -10.08 -48.06 53.15
N GLU A 30 -11.23 -47.39 53.12
CA GLU A 30 -12.19 -47.21 54.24
C GLU A 30 -13.55 -46.80 53.62
N GLU A 31 -14.66 -47.22 54.23
CA GLU A 31 -16.01 -46.89 53.77
C GLU A 31 -16.27 -45.40 53.98
N GLU A 32 -16.27 -44.61 52.91
CA GLU A 32 -16.78 -43.23 52.92
C GLU A 32 -18.18 -43.19 52.33
N VAL A 33 -19.13 -42.81 53.17
CA VAL A 33 -20.57 -42.71 52.90
C VAL A 33 -20.84 -41.76 51.73
N ALA A 34 -21.68 -42.19 50.78
CA ALA A 34 -22.14 -41.34 49.66
C ALA A 34 -22.62 -39.97 50.18
N PRO A 35 -22.25 -38.85 49.53
CA PRO A 35 -22.65 -37.53 50.00
C PRO A 35 -24.19 -37.46 50.09
N PRO A 36 -24.76 -36.93 51.20
CA PRO A 36 -26.20 -36.84 51.36
C PRO A 36 -26.83 -36.04 50.23
N LEU A 37 -28.09 -36.41 49.88
CA LEU A 37 -28.94 -35.87 48.81
C LEU A 37 -29.02 -34.33 48.75
N GLU A 38 -28.64 -33.64 49.83
CA GLU A 38 -28.65 -32.18 50.00
C GLU A 38 -27.44 -31.43 49.38
N LYS A 39 -26.47 -32.12 48.74
CA LYS A 39 -25.19 -31.47 48.36
C LYS A 39 -25.04 -31.02 46.90
N VAL A 40 -26.00 -31.28 46.02
CA VAL A 40 -25.87 -30.85 44.61
C VAL A 40 -26.31 -29.38 44.48
N SER A 41 -25.36 -28.51 44.15
CA SER A 41 -25.60 -27.09 43.93
C SER A 41 -25.06 -26.64 42.58
N ILE A 42 -25.63 -25.56 42.05
CA ILE A 42 -25.08 -24.83 40.91
C ILE A 42 -25.04 -23.35 41.27
N TRP A 43 -23.94 -22.68 40.94
CA TRP A 43 -23.71 -21.26 41.26
C TRP A 43 -23.91 -20.91 42.75
N GLY A 44 -23.62 -21.86 43.65
CA GLY A 44 -23.77 -21.70 45.10
C GLY A 44 -25.20 -21.87 45.64
N ILE A 45 -26.15 -22.29 44.81
CA ILE A 45 -27.56 -22.49 45.19
C ILE A 45 -27.89 -23.99 45.13
N PRO A 46 -28.41 -24.60 46.22
CA PRO A 46 -28.84 -26.00 46.23
C PRO A 46 -29.97 -26.26 45.23
N LEU A 47 -29.92 -27.37 44.48
CA LEU A 47 -30.99 -27.71 43.54
C LEU A 47 -32.30 -28.16 44.21
N LEU A 48 -32.32 -28.27 45.53
CA LEU A 48 -33.48 -28.68 46.33
C LEU A 48 -33.61 -27.80 47.56
N GLY A 49 -34.84 -27.37 47.87
CA GLY A 49 -35.17 -26.70 49.14
C GLY A 49 -34.85 -25.20 49.20
N ASP A 50 -34.47 -24.57 48.08
CA ASP A 50 -34.19 -23.13 47.98
C ASP A 50 -35.13 -22.49 46.94
N GLU A 51 -35.79 -21.40 47.30
CA GLU A 51 -36.73 -20.70 46.41
C GLU A 51 -36.01 -20.06 45.21
N ARG A 52 -34.71 -19.76 45.34
CA ARG A 52 -33.87 -19.21 44.26
C ARG A 52 -33.63 -20.21 43.13
N THR A 53 -33.85 -21.50 43.40
CA THR A 53 -33.66 -22.58 42.42
C THR A 53 -34.62 -22.48 41.24
N ASP A 54 -35.81 -21.91 41.44
CA ASP A 54 -36.77 -21.67 40.38
C ASP A 54 -36.18 -20.76 39.28
N SER A 55 -35.43 -19.73 39.67
CA SER A 55 -34.75 -18.82 38.75
C SER A 55 -33.68 -19.54 37.92
N ILE A 56 -32.98 -20.50 38.51
CA ILE A 56 -32.02 -21.36 37.81
C ILE A 56 -32.75 -22.26 36.82
N PHE A 57 -33.78 -22.99 37.26
CA PHE A 57 -34.56 -23.89 36.42
C PHE A 57 -35.18 -23.18 35.22
N LEU A 58 -35.70 -21.96 35.43
CA LEU A 58 -36.22 -21.14 34.35
C LEU A 58 -35.16 -20.79 33.29
N LYS A 59 -33.88 -20.65 33.66
CA LYS A 59 -32.80 -20.42 32.68
C LYS A 59 -32.58 -21.64 31.79
N PHE A 60 -32.52 -22.85 32.37
CA PHE A 60 -32.38 -24.10 31.60
C PHE A 60 -33.59 -24.38 30.72
N LEU A 61 -34.80 -24.16 31.24
CA LEU A 61 -36.04 -24.30 30.47
C LEU A 61 -36.08 -23.31 29.31
N LYS A 62 -35.83 -22.02 29.54
CA LYS A 62 -35.80 -21.01 28.47
C LYS A 62 -34.79 -21.37 27.38
N ALA A 63 -33.58 -21.81 27.74
CA ALA A 63 -32.56 -22.23 26.79
C ALA A 63 -32.96 -23.44 25.92
N ARG A 64 -33.99 -24.19 26.33
CA ARG A 64 -34.54 -25.35 25.59
C ARG A 64 -36.01 -25.17 25.26
N ASN A 65 -36.46 -23.92 25.09
CA ASN A 65 -37.84 -23.60 24.68
C ASN A 65 -38.92 -24.25 25.57
N PHE A 66 -38.63 -24.36 26.86
CA PHE A 66 -39.44 -25.03 27.88
C PHE A 66 -39.67 -26.53 27.65
N ASP A 67 -38.83 -27.20 26.85
CA ASP A 67 -38.78 -28.67 26.81
C ASP A 67 -38.11 -29.20 28.09
N VAL A 68 -38.90 -29.89 28.91
CA VAL A 68 -38.51 -30.41 30.22
C VAL A 68 -37.39 -31.45 30.10
N LYS A 69 -37.44 -32.33 29.10
CA LYS A 69 -36.48 -33.42 28.94
C LYS A 69 -35.13 -32.88 28.49
N ASP A 70 -35.11 -32.01 27.49
CA ASP A 70 -33.88 -31.42 26.98
C ASP A 70 -33.23 -30.47 27.99
N ALA A 71 -34.06 -29.69 28.72
CA ALA A 71 -33.58 -28.86 29.82
C ALA A 71 -32.92 -29.72 30.92
N PHE A 72 -33.47 -30.90 31.20
CA PHE A 72 -32.98 -31.79 32.25
C PHE A 72 -31.64 -32.41 31.84
N ILE A 73 -31.54 -32.86 30.58
CA ILE A 73 -30.27 -33.35 30.02
C ILE A 73 -29.19 -32.26 30.09
N MET A 74 -29.53 -31.02 29.73
CA MET A 74 -28.60 -29.89 29.82
C MET A 74 -28.15 -29.62 31.26
N LEU A 75 -29.08 -29.58 32.21
CA LEU A 75 -28.77 -29.40 33.63
C LEU A 75 -27.87 -30.51 34.17
N LYS A 76 -28.21 -31.77 33.87
CA LYS A 76 -27.43 -32.95 34.25
C LYS A 76 -26.00 -32.91 33.71
N ASN A 77 -25.84 -32.60 32.43
CA ASN A 77 -24.53 -32.46 31.80
C ASN A 77 -23.72 -31.32 32.41
N THR A 78 -24.37 -30.18 32.70
CA THR A 78 -23.72 -29.04 33.35
C THR A 78 -23.22 -29.42 34.74
N VAL A 79 -24.06 -30.04 35.58
CA VAL A 79 -23.67 -30.48 36.94
C VAL A 79 -22.49 -31.45 36.89
N LYS A 80 -22.54 -32.43 35.98
CA LYS A 80 -21.46 -33.40 35.79
C LYS A 80 -20.15 -32.72 35.37
N TRP A 81 -20.20 -31.83 34.38
CA TRP A 81 -19.03 -31.07 33.94
C TRP A 81 -18.42 -30.22 35.06
N ARG A 82 -19.25 -29.56 35.88
CA ARG A 82 -18.79 -28.77 37.04
C ARG A 82 -18.01 -29.63 38.05
N GLN A 83 -18.50 -30.84 38.31
CA GLN A 83 -17.85 -31.80 39.21
C GLN A 83 -16.52 -32.30 38.62
N GLU A 84 -16.51 -32.72 37.36
CA GLU A 84 -15.31 -33.23 36.68
C GLU A 84 -14.21 -32.18 36.55
N TYR A 85 -14.58 -30.92 36.27
CA TYR A 85 -13.63 -29.80 36.19
C TYR A 85 -13.18 -29.31 37.58
N GLY A 86 -13.91 -29.68 38.64
CA GLY A 86 -13.61 -29.31 40.03
C GLY A 86 -13.83 -27.83 40.33
N ILE A 87 -14.87 -27.22 39.76
CA ILE A 87 -15.11 -25.77 39.83
C ILE A 87 -15.20 -25.25 41.26
N ASP A 88 -15.96 -25.93 42.13
CA ASP A 88 -16.13 -25.49 43.52
C ASP A 88 -14.80 -25.49 44.28
N SER A 89 -13.99 -26.55 44.12
CA SER A 89 -12.64 -26.65 44.68
C SER A 89 -11.68 -25.59 44.13
N LEU A 90 -11.86 -25.14 42.89
CA LEU A 90 -11.08 -24.06 42.29
C LEU A 90 -11.49 -22.69 42.83
N MET A 91 -12.77 -22.50 43.17
CA MET A 91 -13.28 -21.26 43.75
C MET A 91 -12.77 -21.03 45.19
N ASP A 92 -12.60 -22.10 45.98
CA ASP A 92 -12.09 -22.03 47.36
C ASP A 92 -10.59 -21.70 47.42
N LYS A 93 -9.83 -22.08 46.39
CA LYS A 93 -8.41 -21.73 46.23
C LYS A 93 -8.33 -20.33 45.65
N ASN A 94 -8.30 -19.32 46.51
CA ASN A 94 -8.32 -17.87 46.19
C ASN A 94 -7.17 -17.33 45.27
N ASN A 95 -6.44 -18.18 44.55
CA ASN A 95 -5.27 -17.83 43.75
C ASN A 95 -5.62 -17.66 42.26
N LEU A 96 -6.39 -16.62 41.96
CA LEU A 96 -6.11 -15.86 40.74
C LEU A 96 -5.36 -14.63 41.23
N GLY A 97 -4.03 -14.75 41.39
CA GLY A 97 -3.19 -13.57 41.61
C GLY A 97 -3.39 -12.56 40.47
N GLU A 98 -2.94 -11.31 40.65
CA GLU A 98 -3.04 -10.26 39.62
C GLU A 98 -2.75 -10.82 38.24
N CYS A 99 -3.80 -10.97 37.44
CA CYS A 99 -3.72 -11.64 36.16
C CYS A 99 -3.75 -10.60 35.05
N VAL A 100 -3.00 -10.83 33.97
CA VAL A 100 -2.95 -9.92 32.82
C VAL A 100 -4.36 -9.66 32.26
N TRP A 101 -5.28 -10.61 32.42
CA TRP A 101 -6.68 -10.55 32.02
C TRP A 101 -7.54 -9.55 32.80
N ASP A 102 -7.21 -9.26 34.06
CA ASP A 102 -7.99 -8.33 34.90
C ASP A 102 -7.94 -6.88 34.38
N LYS A 103 -6.96 -6.58 33.51
CA LYS A 103 -6.82 -5.28 32.83
C LYS A 103 -7.74 -5.11 31.63
N ILE A 104 -8.22 -6.21 31.04
CA ILE A 104 -9.00 -6.20 29.82
C ILE A 104 -10.43 -6.73 30.02
N VAL A 105 -10.69 -7.49 31.07
CA VAL A 105 -12.03 -7.95 31.44
C VAL A 105 -12.31 -7.57 32.89
N PHE A 106 -13.32 -6.72 33.09
CA PHE A 106 -13.65 -6.18 34.40
C PHE A 106 -15.13 -5.81 34.50
N THR A 107 -15.65 -5.72 35.72
CA THR A 107 -17.01 -5.24 35.99
C THR A 107 -17.03 -3.75 36.31
N HIS A 108 -18.00 -3.02 35.78
CA HIS A 108 -18.19 -1.61 36.13
C HIS A 108 -19.63 -1.16 35.90
N GLY A 109 -20.31 -0.74 36.97
CA GLY A 109 -21.66 -0.21 36.89
C GLY A 109 -22.72 -1.23 36.46
N GLU A 110 -23.90 -0.71 36.17
CA GLU A 110 -25.10 -1.45 35.78
C GLU A 110 -25.72 -0.84 34.52
N ASP A 111 -26.41 -1.65 33.73
CA ASP A 111 -27.22 -1.18 32.62
C ASP A 111 -28.51 -0.48 33.14
N LYS A 112 -29.29 0.11 32.24
CA LYS A 112 -30.54 0.80 32.59
C LYS A 112 -31.62 -0.11 33.19
N HIS A 113 -31.43 -1.42 33.12
CA HIS A 113 -32.32 -2.43 33.68
C HIS A 113 -31.77 -3.04 34.98
N GLY A 114 -30.61 -2.59 35.47
CA GLY A 114 -29.97 -3.05 36.70
C GLY A 114 -29.08 -4.29 36.53
N HIS A 115 -28.78 -4.72 35.31
CA HIS A 115 -27.85 -5.82 35.08
C HIS A 115 -26.41 -5.36 35.30
N PRO A 116 -25.59 -6.10 36.08
CA PRO A 116 -24.17 -5.84 36.17
C PRO A 116 -23.51 -5.86 34.78
N VAL A 117 -22.71 -4.83 34.49
CA VAL A 117 -22.01 -4.71 33.19
C VAL A 117 -20.59 -5.25 33.31
N ILE A 118 -20.24 -6.17 32.41
CA ILE A 118 -18.87 -6.63 32.21
C ILE A 118 -18.34 -5.99 30.93
N TYR A 119 -17.21 -5.29 31.06
CA TYR A 119 -16.43 -4.79 29.95
C TYR A 119 -15.39 -5.83 29.56
N HIS A 120 -15.28 -6.08 28.27
CA HIS A 120 -14.28 -6.95 27.68
C HIS A 120 -13.61 -6.22 26.52
N ILE A 121 -12.37 -5.81 26.73
CA ILE A 121 -11.51 -5.15 25.74
C ILE A 121 -10.72 -6.23 24.99
N PHE A 122 -10.99 -6.39 23.69
CA PHE A 122 -10.25 -7.33 22.86
C PHE A 122 -8.86 -6.77 22.56
N ASP A 123 -7.83 -7.51 22.96
CA ASP A 123 -6.41 -7.15 22.77
C ASP A 123 -5.69 -8.25 22.00
N ALA A 124 -5.29 -7.97 20.76
CA ALA A 124 -4.82 -9.02 19.85
C ALA A 124 -3.52 -9.69 20.29
N GLU A 125 -2.62 -8.98 20.94
CA GLU A 125 -1.35 -9.55 21.42
C GLU A 125 -1.62 -10.53 22.57
N LEU A 126 -2.49 -10.16 23.51
CA LEU A 126 -2.87 -11.03 24.61
C LEU A 126 -3.64 -12.26 24.12
N TYR A 127 -4.54 -12.09 23.16
CA TYR A 127 -5.25 -13.22 22.55
C TYR A 127 -4.30 -14.14 21.79
N GLN A 128 -3.35 -13.62 21.01
CA GLN A 128 -2.36 -14.45 20.34
C GLN A 128 -1.50 -15.24 21.34
N GLN A 129 -1.15 -14.63 22.48
CA GLN A 129 -0.45 -15.31 23.56
C GLN A 129 -1.30 -16.38 24.25
N ALA A 130 -2.59 -16.11 24.51
CA ALA A 130 -3.49 -17.08 25.13
C ALA A 130 -3.67 -18.34 24.28
N PHE A 131 -3.61 -18.21 22.96
CA PHE A 131 -3.81 -19.31 22.02
C PHE A 131 -2.52 -19.81 21.39
N SER A 132 -1.35 -19.46 21.94
CA SER A 132 -0.04 -19.87 21.40
C SER A 132 0.22 -21.37 21.55
N ASP A 133 -0.31 -21.97 22.61
CA ASP A 133 -0.13 -23.38 22.96
C ASP A 133 -1.27 -23.89 23.85
N GLU A 134 -1.30 -25.19 24.11
CA GLU A 134 -2.38 -25.82 24.87
C GLU A 134 -2.42 -25.41 26.35
N GLU A 135 -1.28 -25.12 26.95
CA GLU A 135 -1.19 -24.73 28.36
C GLU A 135 -1.75 -23.32 28.56
N ASN A 136 -1.31 -22.36 27.74
CA ASN A 136 -1.83 -20.99 27.76
C ASN A 136 -3.33 -20.96 27.46
N ARG A 137 -3.78 -21.79 26.50
CA ARG A 137 -5.21 -21.89 26.16
C ARG A 137 -6.02 -22.43 27.32
N SER A 138 -5.54 -23.50 27.96
CA SER A 138 -6.20 -24.11 29.13
C SER A 138 -6.26 -23.13 30.30
N ASN A 139 -5.17 -22.39 30.55
CA ASN A 139 -5.10 -21.36 31.58
C ASN A 139 -6.08 -20.21 31.32
N PHE A 140 -6.20 -19.76 30.07
CA PHE A 140 -7.16 -18.74 29.67
C PHE A 140 -8.61 -19.20 29.87
N ILE A 141 -8.98 -20.39 29.41
CA ILE A 141 -10.33 -20.95 29.59
C ILE A 141 -10.66 -21.09 31.08
N LYS A 142 -9.71 -21.58 31.88
CA LYS A 142 -9.86 -21.70 33.33
C LYS A 142 -10.09 -20.33 34.00
N TRP A 143 -9.36 -19.30 33.57
CA TRP A 143 -9.53 -17.95 34.07
C TRP A 143 -10.94 -17.40 33.72
N VAL A 144 -11.42 -17.57 32.48
CA VAL A 144 -12.76 -17.15 32.05
C VAL A 144 -13.85 -17.81 32.90
N ILE A 145 -13.75 -19.12 33.14
CA ILE A 145 -14.70 -19.87 33.99
C ILE A 145 -14.73 -19.27 35.40
N LEU A 146 -13.57 -19.08 36.01
CA LEU A 146 -13.48 -18.56 37.38
C LEU A 146 -13.96 -17.11 37.50
N PHE A 147 -13.66 -16.28 36.50
CA PHE A 147 -14.18 -14.91 36.44
C PHE A 147 -15.71 -14.91 36.42
N LEU A 148 -16.32 -15.72 35.54
CA LEU A 148 -17.77 -15.80 35.44
C LEU A 148 -18.42 -16.41 36.68
N GLU A 149 -17.85 -17.47 37.27
CA GLU A 149 -18.36 -18.07 38.51
C GLU A 149 -18.40 -17.05 39.66
N ARG A 150 -17.37 -16.20 39.76
CA ARG A 150 -17.33 -15.12 40.77
C ARG A 150 -18.46 -14.13 40.59
N ILE A 151 -18.73 -13.71 39.35
CA ILE A 151 -19.81 -12.76 39.06
C ILE A 151 -21.18 -13.41 39.28
N ILE A 152 -21.40 -14.62 38.75
CA ILE A 152 -22.71 -15.29 38.83
C ILE A 152 -23.11 -15.54 40.28
N ARG A 153 -22.17 -15.92 41.16
CA ARG A 153 -22.45 -16.10 42.60
C ARG A 153 -22.84 -14.81 43.33
N GLN A 154 -22.58 -13.64 42.75
CA GLN A 154 -22.98 -12.34 43.29
C GLN A 154 -24.32 -11.85 42.74
N LEU A 155 -24.91 -12.55 41.76
CA LEU A 155 -26.20 -12.17 41.18
C LEU A 155 -27.37 -12.51 42.12
N ASP A 156 -28.47 -11.78 41.96
CA ASP A 156 -29.67 -11.99 42.76
C ASP A 156 -30.62 -12.98 42.07
N PHE A 157 -30.60 -14.23 42.52
CA PHE A 157 -31.47 -15.31 42.03
C PHE A 157 -32.83 -15.38 42.73
N ASN A 158 -33.19 -14.43 43.59
CA ASN A 158 -34.56 -14.37 44.10
C ASN A 158 -35.56 -14.22 42.93
N PRO A 159 -36.83 -14.64 43.07
CA PRO A 159 -37.79 -14.68 41.96
C PRO A 159 -37.98 -13.36 41.18
N THR A 160 -37.75 -12.21 41.83
CA THR A 160 -37.80 -10.86 41.22
C THR A 160 -36.42 -10.22 41.06
N GLY A 161 -35.36 -10.94 41.40
CA GLY A 161 -33.98 -10.49 41.36
C GLY A 161 -33.39 -10.51 39.96
N ILE A 162 -32.31 -9.74 39.78
CA ILE A 162 -31.58 -9.67 38.52
C ILE A 162 -30.47 -10.73 38.54
N CYS A 163 -30.69 -11.80 37.77
CA CYS A 163 -29.78 -12.94 37.67
C CYS A 163 -29.10 -13.07 36.30
N SER A 164 -28.94 -11.97 35.58
CA SER A 164 -28.32 -11.92 34.25
C SER A 164 -27.33 -10.76 34.15
N ILE A 165 -26.38 -10.86 33.22
CA ILE A 165 -25.31 -9.88 32.99
C ILE A 165 -25.48 -9.20 31.63
N PHE A 166 -24.95 -7.99 31.51
CA PHE A 166 -24.81 -7.27 30.24
C PHE A 166 -23.35 -7.19 29.83
N LEU A 167 -23.03 -7.48 28.56
CA LEU A 167 -21.65 -7.46 28.07
C LEU A 167 -21.40 -6.27 27.15
N VAL A 168 -20.28 -5.59 27.39
CA VAL A 168 -19.73 -4.58 26.48
C VAL A 168 -18.41 -5.11 25.94
N HIS A 169 -18.35 -5.32 24.63
CA HIS A 169 -17.17 -5.81 23.92
C HIS A 169 -16.51 -4.65 23.17
N ASP A 170 -15.32 -4.24 23.61
CA ASP A 170 -14.55 -3.18 22.97
C ASP A 170 -13.52 -3.78 22.01
N LEU A 171 -13.75 -3.65 20.70
CA LEU A 171 -12.88 -4.19 19.65
C LEU A 171 -11.75 -3.22 19.25
N SER A 172 -11.58 -2.15 19.99
CA SER A 172 -10.68 -1.07 19.61
C SER A 172 -9.18 -1.42 19.60
N ARG A 173 -8.75 -2.55 20.19
CA ARG A 173 -7.37 -3.06 20.15
C ARG A 173 -7.24 -4.39 19.39
N PHE A 174 -8.23 -4.71 18.54
CA PHE A 174 -8.28 -5.94 17.78
C PHE A 174 -8.22 -5.66 16.27
N PRO A 175 -7.12 -6.00 15.56
CA PRO A 175 -6.98 -5.76 14.13
C PRO A 175 -7.87 -6.72 13.34
N GLU A 176 -8.51 -6.20 12.30
CA GLU A 176 -9.68 -6.73 11.56
C GLU A 176 -9.58 -8.13 10.93
N VAL A 177 -8.48 -8.87 11.12
CA VAL A 177 -8.39 -10.27 10.67
C VAL A 177 -9.03 -11.11 11.75
N ILE A 178 -10.12 -11.82 11.41
CA ILE A 178 -10.65 -12.90 12.24
C ILE A 178 -9.87 -14.16 11.81
N PRO A 179 -8.71 -14.52 12.41
CA PRO A 179 -8.35 -15.93 12.42
C PRO A 179 -9.49 -16.62 13.16
N GLU A 180 -10.06 -17.65 12.56
CA GLU A 180 -11.13 -18.52 13.06
C GLU A 180 -11.32 -18.34 14.57
N LEU A 181 -12.25 -17.45 14.95
CA LEU A 181 -12.46 -17.05 16.33
C LEU A 181 -12.58 -18.34 17.13
N HIS A 182 -11.58 -18.69 17.96
CA HIS A 182 -11.54 -20.01 18.58
C HIS A 182 -12.87 -20.21 19.33
N LEU A 183 -13.76 -21.05 18.78
CA LEU A 183 -15.15 -21.14 19.22
C LEU A 183 -15.27 -21.91 20.55
N GLU A 184 -14.19 -22.54 21.00
CA GLU A 184 -14.13 -23.41 22.15
C GLU A 184 -14.58 -22.74 23.47
N PRO A 185 -14.09 -21.54 23.86
CA PRO A 185 -14.61 -20.84 25.04
C PRO A 185 -16.08 -20.44 24.86
N LEU A 186 -16.49 -20.00 23.68
CA LEU A 186 -17.88 -19.62 23.41
C LEU A 186 -18.83 -20.83 23.51
N GLN A 187 -18.43 -22.00 22.99
CA GLN A 187 -19.19 -23.24 23.12
C GLN A 187 -19.30 -23.70 24.57
N LEU A 188 -18.22 -23.55 25.35
CA LEU A 188 -18.22 -23.85 26.77
C LEU A 188 -19.24 -22.98 27.52
N LEU A 189 -19.29 -21.68 27.21
CA LEU A 189 -20.27 -20.76 27.79
C LEU A 189 -21.71 -21.12 27.40
N LEU A 190 -21.97 -21.36 26.11
CA LEU A 190 -23.29 -21.69 25.60
C LEU A 190 -23.84 -23.00 26.20
N ASN A 191 -22.97 -23.98 26.46
CA ASN A 191 -23.38 -25.29 26.94
C ASN A 191 -23.62 -25.34 28.46
N ASN A 192 -22.91 -24.51 29.24
CA ASN A 192 -22.89 -24.62 30.70
C ASN A 192 -23.45 -23.39 31.45
N TYR A 193 -23.70 -22.28 30.77
CA TYR A 193 -24.20 -21.03 31.37
C TYR A 193 -25.46 -20.50 30.64
N PRO A 194 -26.57 -21.28 30.62
CA PRO A 194 -27.77 -20.92 29.87
C PRO A 194 -28.42 -19.63 30.39
N GLU A 195 -28.90 -18.78 29.48
CA GLU A 195 -29.68 -17.56 29.78
C GLU A 195 -29.07 -16.63 30.85
N ILE A 196 -27.74 -16.64 31.00
CA ILE A 196 -27.02 -15.69 31.86
C ILE A 196 -26.86 -14.33 31.15
N LEU A 197 -26.79 -14.30 29.83
CA LEU A 197 -26.65 -13.07 29.05
C LEU A 197 -28.00 -12.35 28.83
N ALA A 198 -28.15 -11.16 29.41
CA ALA A 198 -29.30 -10.27 29.16
C ALA A 198 -29.20 -9.62 27.76
N GLY A 199 -28.00 -9.15 27.41
CA GLY A 199 -27.69 -8.54 26.12
C GLY A 199 -26.20 -8.27 25.98
N GLN A 200 -25.75 -8.03 24.76
CA GLN A 200 -24.36 -7.64 24.50
C GLN A 200 -24.25 -6.57 23.42
N VAL A 201 -23.33 -5.63 23.61
CA VAL A 201 -22.99 -4.61 22.62
C VAL A 201 -21.52 -4.75 22.27
N PHE A 202 -21.23 -4.83 20.98
CA PHE A 202 -19.90 -4.71 20.42
C PHE A 202 -19.69 -3.28 19.95
N ILE A 203 -18.72 -2.59 20.53
CA ILE A 203 -18.33 -1.23 20.16
C ILE A 203 -17.01 -1.24 19.40
N ASN A 204 -16.74 -0.15 18.69
CA ASN A 204 -15.56 0.01 17.84
C ASN A 204 -15.44 -1.11 16.78
N THR A 205 -16.57 -1.60 16.27
CA THR A 205 -16.56 -2.71 15.30
C THR A 205 -16.29 -2.22 13.88
N SER A 206 -15.60 -3.04 13.09
CA SER A 206 -15.50 -2.83 11.66
C SER A 206 -16.77 -3.33 10.94
N ARG A 207 -16.99 -2.86 9.71
CA ARG A 207 -18.10 -3.32 8.88
C ARG A 207 -17.96 -4.81 8.51
N SER A 208 -16.73 -5.28 8.29
CA SER A 208 -16.44 -6.68 7.99
C SER A 208 -16.74 -7.58 9.19
N PHE A 209 -16.31 -7.19 10.40
CA PHE A 209 -16.63 -7.92 11.63
C PHE A 209 -18.13 -8.00 11.87
N SER A 210 -18.83 -6.86 11.77
CA SER A 210 -20.27 -6.80 12.01
C SER A 210 -21.05 -7.71 11.05
N LEU A 211 -20.64 -7.78 9.77
CA LEU A 211 -21.24 -8.65 8.77
C LEU A 211 -20.94 -10.14 9.02
N ALA A 212 -19.73 -10.46 9.48
CA ALA A 212 -19.33 -11.83 9.80
C ALA A 212 -20.05 -12.33 11.07
N ALA A 213 -20.06 -11.50 12.12
CA ALA A 213 -20.70 -11.81 13.40
C ALA A 213 -22.22 -11.95 13.23
N SER A 214 -22.89 -11.09 12.44
CA SER A 214 -24.33 -11.20 12.18
C SER A 214 -24.75 -12.48 11.45
N ARG A 215 -23.79 -13.18 10.80
CA ARG A 215 -24.02 -14.45 10.11
C ARG A 215 -23.61 -15.66 10.94
N SER A 216 -22.95 -15.44 12.07
CA SER A 216 -22.50 -16.51 12.97
C SER A 216 -23.69 -17.04 13.77
N PRO A 217 -23.87 -18.37 13.87
CA PRO A 217 -24.89 -18.94 14.75
C PRO A 217 -24.60 -18.68 16.24
N TYR A 218 -23.39 -18.26 16.58
CA TYR A 218 -22.93 -18.02 17.96
C TYR A 218 -23.21 -16.59 18.45
N PHE A 219 -23.29 -15.62 17.54
CA PHE A 219 -23.57 -14.23 17.89
C PHE A 219 -25.04 -13.92 17.60
N THR A 220 -25.83 -14.02 18.67
CA THR A 220 -27.30 -14.14 18.65
C THR A 220 -28.05 -12.83 18.37
N ASN A 221 -29.39 -12.91 18.30
CA ASN A 221 -30.33 -11.78 18.27
C ASN A 221 -30.19 -10.78 19.44
N LYS A 222 -29.49 -11.12 20.52
CA LYS A 222 -29.24 -10.22 21.67
C LYS A 222 -27.97 -9.36 21.50
N SER A 223 -27.40 -9.34 20.30
CA SER A 223 -26.13 -8.67 20.00
C SER A 223 -26.36 -7.41 19.17
N VAL A 224 -25.74 -6.31 19.57
CA VAL A 224 -25.73 -5.04 18.84
C VAL A 224 -24.30 -4.71 18.43
N TYR A 225 -24.12 -4.20 17.22
CA TYR A 225 -22.79 -3.84 16.69
C TYR A 225 -22.76 -2.36 16.36
N ALA A 226 -21.82 -1.63 16.94
CA ALA A 226 -21.63 -0.22 16.75
C ALA A 226 -20.24 0.06 16.18
N ALA A 227 -20.23 0.78 15.05
CA ALA A 227 -19.00 1.34 14.50
C ALA A 227 -18.39 2.33 15.52
N PRO A 228 -17.08 2.65 15.42
CA PRO A 228 -16.44 3.59 16.33
C PRO A 228 -17.23 4.90 16.51
N SER A 229 -17.66 5.52 15.41
CA SER A 229 -18.43 6.78 15.43
C SER A 229 -19.83 6.70 16.04
N GLN A 230 -20.35 5.50 16.28
CA GLN A 230 -21.67 5.26 16.87
C GLN A 230 -21.58 4.69 18.29
N SER A 231 -20.38 4.32 18.74
CA SER A 231 -20.17 3.56 19.97
C SER A 231 -20.66 4.28 21.22
N ALA A 232 -20.35 5.58 21.36
CA ALA A 232 -20.83 6.40 22.48
C ALA A 232 -22.36 6.44 22.55
N GLN A 233 -22.99 6.71 21.40
CA GLN A 233 -24.44 6.81 21.29
C GLN A 233 -25.09 5.46 21.61
N THR A 234 -24.61 4.37 21.02
CA THR A 234 -25.15 3.03 21.29
C THR A 234 -24.98 2.64 22.75
N LEU A 235 -23.82 2.89 23.39
CA LEU A 235 -23.66 2.61 24.82
C LEU A 235 -24.65 3.40 25.66
N SER A 236 -24.87 4.68 25.34
CA SER A 236 -25.82 5.54 26.07
C SER A 236 -27.28 5.07 25.96
N GLU A 237 -27.63 4.24 24.97
CA GLU A 237 -28.95 3.63 24.85
C GLU A 237 -29.18 2.58 25.95
N TYR A 238 -28.13 1.84 26.33
CA TYR A 238 -28.20 0.72 27.29
C TYR A 238 -27.68 1.05 28.69
N ILE A 239 -26.71 1.95 28.82
CA ILE A 239 -26.00 2.27 30.07
C ILE A 239 -26.13 3.77 30.32
N SER A 240 -26.36 4.17 31.59
CA SER A 240 -26.36 5.58 31.97
C SER A 240 -24.97 6.20 31.74
N SER A 241 -24.88 7.41 31.19
CA SER A 241 -23.61 8.09 30.94
C SER A 241 -22.73 8.25 32.19
N SER A 242 -23.32 8.26 33.38
CA SER A 242 -22.62 8.28 34.68
C SER A 242 -21.95 6.95 35.06
N SER A 243 -22.34 5.85 34.42
CA SER A 243 -21.93 4.48 34.73
C SER A 243 -21.03 3.87 33.65
N ILE A 244 -20.60 4.68 32.68
CA ILE A 244 -19.64 4.25 31.66
C ILE A 244 -18.24 4.69 32.12
N PRO A 245 -17.22 3.81 32.11
CA PRO A 245 -15.85 4.19 32.45
C PRO A 245 -15.37 5.37 31.60
N ALA A 246 -14.69 6.34 32.22
CA ALA A 246 -14.21 7.55 31.55
C ALA A 246 -13.33 7.24 30.33
N ASP A 247 -12.51 6.18 30.44
CA ASP A 247 -11.66 5.70 29.35
C ASP A 247 -12.50 5.22 28.16
N GLN A 248 -13.65 4.56 28.38
CA GLN A 248 -14.52 4.05 27.31
C GLN A 248 -15.29 5.18 26.59
N LEU A 249 -15.66 6.26 27.29
CA LEU A 249 -16.20 7.47 26.65
C LEU A 249 -15.14 8.15 25.77
N ALA A 250 -13.93 8.36 26.29
CA ALA A 250 -12.84 9.00 25.56
C ALA A 250 -12.45 8.19 24.29
N LEU A 251 -12.39 6.86 24.39
CA LEU A 251 -11.98 5.98 23.28
C LEU A 251 -13.01 5.90 22.14
N SER A 252 -14.29 6.23 22.40
CA SER A 252 -15.36 6.20 21.41
C SER A 252 -15.43 7.46 20.53
N GLU A 253 -14.94 8.59 21.04
CA GLU A 253 -14.75 9.81 20.25
C GLU A 253 -13.39 9.82 19.52
N ASP A 254 -12.40 9.04 20.00
CA ASP A 254 -10.99 9.23 19.61
C ASP A 254 -10.31 8.22 18.63
N ARG A 255 -10.96 7.16 18.13
CA ARG A 255 -10.20 6.09 17.40
C ARG A 255 -10.26 6.01 15.88
N ILE A 256 -10.80 7.04 15.24
CA ILE A 256 -10.24 7.44 13.95
C ILE A 256 -9.16 8.54 14.17
N THR A 257 -9.02 9.10 15.38
CA THR A 257 -8.09 10.21 15.71
C THR A 257 -6.82 9.82 16.49
N SER A 258 -6.57 8.54 16.86
CA SER A 258 -5.46 8.20 17.79
C SER A 258 -4.51 7.05 17.43
N LEU A 259 -4.31 6.67 16.17
CA LEU A 259 -3.03 5.99 15.86
C LEU A 259 -1.93 7.03 16.14
N PRO A 260 -1.01 6.79 17.09
CA PRO A 260 0.03 7.76 17.40
C PRO A 260 0.73 8.17 16.10
N MET A 261 0.99 9.47 15.90
CA MET A 261 1.49 9.99 14.62
C MET A 261 2.80 9.27 14.19
N ASN A 262 3.60 8.80 15.14
CA ASN A 262 4.81 7.99 14.90
C ASN A 262 4.54 6.54 14.44
N VAL A 263 3.36 5.99 14.67
CA VAL A 263 2.93 4.70 14.10
C VAL A 263 2.42 4.91 12.68
N MET A 264 1.60 5.96 12.46
CA MET A 264 1.15 6.35 11.12
C MET A 264 2.32 6.66 10.20
N ASP A 265 3.33 7.37 10.71
CA ASP A 265 4.60 7.62 10.02
C ASP A 265 5.22 6.29 9.56
N ARG A 266 5.39 5.32 10.46
CA ARG A 266 6.00 4.02 10.14
C ARG A 266 5.19 3.21 9.13
N VAL A 267 3.86 3.22 9.23
CA VAL A 267 2.98 2.52 8.31
C VAL A 267 3.04 3.16 6.92
N PHE A 268 2.80 4.47 6.83
CA PHE A 268 2.83 5.19 5.56
C PHE A 268 4.22 5.17 4.92
N MET A 269 5.30 5.15 5.71
CA MET A 269 6.67 4.99 5.22
C MET A 269 6.93 3.68 4.47
N GLN A 270 6.08 2.65 4.64
CA GLN A 270 6.18 1.35 3.97
C GLN A 270 5.17 1.17 2.84
N LEU A 271 4.14 2.03 2.75
CA LEU A 271 3.10 1.91 1.74
C LEU A 271 3.49 2.63 0.43
N PRO A 272 3.10 2.08 -0.74
CA PRO A 272 3.21 2.78 -2.02
C PRO A 272 2.44 4.12 -2.03
N ALA A 273 2.96 5.12 -2.74
CA ALA A 273 2.37 6.47 -2.77
C ALA A 273 0.93 6.49 -3.28
N ASP A 274 0.61 5.71 -4.31
CA ASP A 274 -0.73 5.55 -4.89
C ASP A 274 -1.73 4.94 -3.89
N MET A 275 -1.28 3.99 -3.07
CA MET A 275 -2.12 3.47 -1.98
C MET A 275 -2.40 4.55 -0.93
N ILE A 276 -1.37 5.29 -0.50
CA ILE A 276 -1.52 6.39 0.47
C ILE A 276 -2.51 7.44 -0.06
N ILE A 277 -2.42 7.82 -1.33
CA ILE A 277 -3.37 8.78 -1.92
C ILE A 277 -4.78 8.21 -2.01
N THR A 278 -4.94 6.94 -2.36
CA THR A 278 -6.25 6.28 -2.38
C THR A 278 -6.91 6.28 -0.99
N LEU A 279 -6.14 6.13 0.09
CA LEU A 279 -6.65 6.20 1.46
C LEU A 279 -7.27 7.58 1.80
N LYS A 280 -6.84 8.68 1.16
CA LYS A 280 -7.44 10.02 1.34
C LYS A 280 -8.93 10.06 0.99
N CYS A 281 -9.39 9.15 0.12
CA CYS A 281 -10.76 9.10 -0.35
C CYS A 281 -11.71 8.33 0.59
N LEU A 282 -11.19 7.67 1.64
CA LEU A 282 -12.01 6.85 2.53
C LEU A 282 -12.93 7.69 3.42
N ASN A 283 -12.40 8.75 4.05
CA ASN A 283 -13.17 9.70 4.85
C ASN A 283 -12.39 11.01 5.11
N LYS A 284 -13.03 11.99 5.73
CA LYS A 284 -12.44 13.31 6.05
C LYS A 284 -11.22 13.24 6.97
N MET A 285 -11.14 12.26 7.88
CA MET A 285 -9.98 12.10 8.77
C MET A 285 -8.76 11.64 7.98
N TRP A 286 -8.85 10.54 7.24
CA TRP A 286 -7.73 10.05 6.42
C TRP A 286 -7.26 11.12 5.45
N HIS A 287 -8.19 11.86 4.87
CA HIS A 287 -7.88 13.03 4.07
C HIS A 287 -7.01 14.04 4.83
N SER A 288 -7.40 14.44 6.04
CA SER A 288 -6.66 15.40 6.88
C SER A 288 -5.30 14.87 7.33
N CYS A 289 -5.26 13.64 7.85
CA CYS A 289 -4.05 13.00 8.37
C CYS A 289 -2.99 12.83 7.27
N ILE A 290 -3.37 12.22 6.14
CA ILE A 290 -2.45 12.02 5.02
C ILE A 290 -2.03 13.35 4.39
N THR A 291 -2.92 14.34 4.33
CA THR A 291 -2.55 15.69 3.88
C THR A 291 -1.49 16.31 4.80
N SER A 292 -1.62 16.17 6.12
CA SER A 292 -0.60 16.64 7.07
C SER A 292 0.76 15.95 6.87
N PHE A 293 0.79 14.65 6.55
CA PHE A 293 2.05 13.94 6.23
C PHE A 293 2.66 14.39 4.90
N ILE A 294 1.83 14.61 3.87
CA ILE A 294 2.27 15.11 2.56
C ILE A 294 2.80 16.55 2.66
N GLU A 295 2.23 17.36 3.55
CA GLU A 295 2.69 18.72 3.80
C GLU A 295 4.01 18.77 4.60
N ASP A 296 4.39 17.70 5.32
CA ASP A 296 5.70 17.58 5.98
C ASP A 296 6.81 17.24 4.97
N PRO A 297 7.76 18.16 4.69
CA PRO A 297 8.83 17.90 3.74
C PRO A 297 9.75 16.75 4.16
N ASN A 298 9.90 16.50 5.47
CA ASN A 298 10.78 15.44 5.98
C ASN A 298 10.19 14.06 5.73
N PHE A 299 8.87 13.90 5.94
CA PHE A 299 8.16 12.69 5.59
C PHE A 299 8.27 12.40 4.09
N VAL A 300 7.93 13.38 3.23
CA VAL A 300 7.99 13.21 1.77
C VAL A 300 9.40 12.86 1.30
N ALA A 301 10.44 13.50 1.85
CA ALA A 301 11.82 13.20 1.50
C ALA A 301 12.24 11.78 1.91
N ARG A 302 11.89 11.34 3.14
CA ARG A 302 12.15 9.96 3.59
C ARG A 302 11.39 8.94 2.75
N HIS A 303 10.11 9.20 2.47
CA HIS A 303 9.26 8.31 1.67
C HIS A 303 9.84 8.14 0.25
N LEU A 304 10.22 9.24 -0.40
CA LEU A 304 10.88 9.23 -1.71
C LEU A 304 12.21 8.45 -1.69
N LEU A 305 13.03 8.60 -0.65
CA LEU A 305 14.27 7.83 -0.50
C LEU A 305 13.98 6.32 -0.38
N ASN A 306 12.91 5.93 0.32
CA ASN A 306 12.47 4.54 0.38
C ASN A 306 11.96 4.04 -0.98
N THR A 307 11.19 4.86 -1.72
CA THR A 307 10.78 4.53 -3.09
C THR A 307 11.99 4.30 -3.99
N LYS A 308 13.04 5.12 -3.86
CA LYS A 308 14.27 4.99 -4.66
C LYS A 308 15.04 3.70 -4.42
N LYS A 309 14.92 3.12 -3.22
CA LYS A 309 15.53 1.82 -2.86
C LYS A 309 14.79 0.63 -3.45
N GLN A 310 13.56 0.80 -3.91
CA GLN A 310 12.77 -0.29 -4.49
C GLN A 310 12.95 -0.27 -6.03
N PRO A 311 13.41 -1.36 -6.66
CA PRO A 311 13.69 -1.41 -8.09
C PRO A 311 12.39 -1.55 -8.92
N HIS A 312 11.64 -0.45 -9.02
CA HIS A 312 10.47 -0.35 -9.89
C HIS A 312 10.74 0.67 -10.99
N SER A 313 11.11 0.19 -12.17
CA SER A 313 11.10 1.02 -13.37
C SER A 313 9.79 0.85 -14.12
N LEU A 314 9.31 1.96 -14.67
CA LEU A 314 8.04 2.05 -15.38
C LEU A 314 8.31 2.30 -16.85
N ILE A 315 7.65 1.54 -17.71
CA ILE A 315 7.73 1.73 -19.15
C ILE A 315 6.46 2.47 -19.59
N LEU A 316 6.61 3.75 -19.92
CA LEU A 316 5.55 4.59 -20.43
C LEU A 316 5.39 4.36 -21.93
N LYS A 317 4.17 3.98 -22.34
CA LYS A 317 3.76 4.03 -23.74
C LYS A 317 2.95 5.28 -24.00
N ALA A 318 3.21 5.95 -25.11
CA ALA A 318 2.38 7.04 -25.59
C ALA A 318 1.60 6.59 -26.83
N TYR A 319 0.26 6.61 -26.78
CA TYR A 319 -0.59 6.39 -27.94
C TYR A 319 -0.99 7.72 -28.56
N TYR A 320 -1.04 7.75 -29.89
CA TYR A 320 -1.69 8.82 -30.64
C TYR A 320 -3.02 8.29 -31.17
N SER A 321 -4.14 8.87 -30.73
CA SER A 321 -5.44 8.59 -31.35
C SER A 321 -5.67 9.59 -32.48
N PRO A 322 -5.77 9.17 -33.76
CA PRO A 322 -5.92 10.10 -34.88
C PRO A 322 -7.31 10.76 -34.96
N MET A 323 -8.31 10.35 -34.16
CA MET A 323 -9.72 10.64 -34.46
C MET A 323 -10.54 11.40 -33.40
N ILE A 324 -9.96 11.88 -32.30
CA ILE A 324 -10.74 12.66 -31.32
C ILE A 324 -9.92 13.87 -30.88
N TYR A 325 -10.56 15.05 -30.89
CA TYR A 325 -10.06 16.28 -30.29
C TYR A 325 -9.68 16.03 -28.82
N GLY A 326 -8.42 15.67 -28.56
CA GLY A 326 -7.90 15.31 -27.24
C GLY A 326 -7.05 14.05 -27.29
N GLY A 327 -5.72 14.20 -27.38
CA GLY A 327 -4.78 13.09 -27.29
C GLY A 327 -4.92 12.37 -25.94
N ARG A 328 -4.99 11.02 -25.96
CA ARG A 328 -5.09 10.17 -24.77
C ARG A 328 -3.75 9.45 -24.61
N LEU A 329 -2.97 9.81 -23.59
CA LEU A 329 -1.75 9.07 -23.20
C LEU A 329 -2.16 7.93 -22.26
N THR A 330 -1.84 6.70 -22.62
CA THR A 330 -2.15 5.50 -21.81
C THR A 330 -0.84 4.90 -21.31
N LEU A 331 -0.59 5.06 -20.01
CA LEU A 331 0.55 4.42 -19.35
C LEU A 331 0.33 2.91 -19.18
N PHE A 332 1.42 2.15 -19.17
CA PHE A 332 1.43 0.77 -18.69
C PHE A 332 2.12 0.78 -17.34
N ASN A 333 1.48 0.19 -16.32
CA ASN A 333 2.06 0.12 -15.00
C ASN A 333 3.00 -1.10 -14.88
N THR A 334 4.13 -0.81 -14.25
CA THR A 334 5.17 -1.65 -13.62
C THR A 334 5.58 -2.91 -14.34
N PHE A 335 6.83 -2.93 -14.83
CA PHE A 335 7.63 -4.15 -14.90
C PHE A 335 8.65 -4.08 -13.77
N THR A 336 8.48 -4.89 -12.72
CA THR A 336 9.63 -5.27 -11.90
C THR A 336 10.49 -6.21 -12.74
N PHE A 337 11.71 -5.80 -13.09
CA PHE A 337 12.66 -6.61 -13.87
C PHE A 337 12.87 -8.03 -13.28
N SER A 338 12.55 -8.22 -11.99
CA SER A 338 12.58 -9.51 -11.30
C SER A 338 11.46 -10.49 -11.68
N ASN A 339 10.22 -10.05 -11.91
CA ASN A 339 9.04 -10.96 -11.92
C ASN A 339 8.14 -10.95 -13.16
N GLY A 340 8.41 -10.15 -14.20
CA GLY A 340 7.82 -10.31 -15.54
C GLY A 340 6.29 -10.15 -15.69
N VAL A 341 5.52 -9.87 -14.63
CA VAL A 341 4.07 -9.66 -14.70
C VAL A 341 3.77 -8.15 -14.72
N GLY A 342 3.57 -7.59 -15.91
CA GLY A 342 3.13 -6.20 -16.10
C GLY A 342 1.61 -6.04 -15.99
N ARG A 343 1.13 -4.93 -15.37
CA ARG A 343 -0.30 -4.59 -15.31
C ARG A 343 -0.53 -3.25 -16.00
N SER A 344 -1.36 -3.20 -17.06
CA SER A 344 -1.68 -1.94 -17.73
C SER A 344 -2.60 -1.06 -16.87
N GLU A 345 -2.28 0.24 -16.73
CA GLU A 345 -3.13 1.20 -16.02
C GLU A 345 -3.01 2.59 -16.63
N ALA A 346 -4.14 3.15 -17.09
CA ALA A 346 -4.16 4.47 -17.70
C ALA A 346 -3.98 5.57 -16.65
N LEU A 347 -2.91 6.37 -16.77
CA LEU A 347 -2.74 7.58 -15.97
C LEU A 347 -3.58 8.74 -16.51
N ARG A 348 -4.15 9.50 -15.59
CA ARG A 348 -4.87 10.73 -15.90
C ARG A 348 -3.86 11.86 -16.02
N LEU A 349 -3.75 12.43 -17.22
CA LEU A 349 -2.92 13.60 -17.45
C LEU A 349 -3.75 14.87 -17.43
N PRO A 350 -3.11 16.00 -17.08
CA PRO A 350 -3.80 17.28 -17.04
C PRO A 350 -4.32 17.71 -18.42
N PRO A 351 -5.48 18.38 -18.48
CA PRO A 351 -6.03 18.88 -19.72
C PRO A 351 -5.14 20.02 -20.24
N LEU A 352 -4.33 19.74 -21.26
CA LEU A 352 -3.63 20.77 -22.02
C LEU A 352 -4.65 21.35 -23.00
N GLY A 353 -5.40 22.35 -22.53
CA GLY A 353 -6.61 22.86 -23.17
C GLY A 353 -6.48 23.15 -24.68
N ASN A 354 -7.64 23.15 -25.37
CA ASN A 354 -7.78 23.28 -26.82
C ASN A 354 -6.81 24.31 -27.43
N VAL A 355 -5.76 23.83 -28.08
CA VAL A 355 -5.01 24.66 -29.02
C VAL A 355 -5.82 24.65 -30.31
N GLN A 356 -6.58 25.72 -30.54
CA GLN A 356 -7.24 25.97 -31.82
C GLN A 356 -6.19 26.37 -32.86
N HIS A 357 -5.33 25.44 -33.28
CA HIS A 357 -4.62 25.57 -34.54
C HIS A 357 -5.37 24.73 -35.57
N HIS A 358 -6.00 25.42 -36.53
CA HIS A 358 -6.69 24.76 -37.64
C HIS A 358 -5.72 23.80 -38.32
N ASN A 359 -6.08 22.51 -38.34
CA ASN A 359 -5.47 21.40 -39.09
C ASN A 359 -4.34 20.58 -38.44
N VAL A 360 -3.97 20.76 -37.17
CA VAL A 360 -3.01 19.84 -36.50
C VAL A 360 -3.50 19.44 -35.11
N THR A 361 -3.71 18.15 -34.88
CA THR A 361 -4.01 17.61 -33.55
C THR A 361 -2.74 17.70 -32.68
N PRO A 362 -2.77 18.35 -31.50
CA PRO A 362 -1.58 18.50 -30.67
C PRO A 362 -1.13 17.17 -30.06
N GLY A 363 0.11 16.75 -30.34
CA GLY A 363 0.77 15.62 -29.69
C GLY A 363 1.33 16.01 -28.32
N LEU A 364 1.15 15.15 -27.31
CA LEU A 364 1.73 15.32 -25.98
C LEU A 364 2.99 14.48 -25.84
N ARG A 365 4.08 15.07 -25.35
CA ARG A 365 5.34 14.36 -25.08
C ARG A 365 5.80 14.55 -23.65
N VAL A 366 6.21 13.45 -23.03
CA VAL A 366 6.99 13.49 -21.79
C VAL A 366 8.42 13.88 -22.16
N ALA A 367 8.88 15.01 -21.66
CA ALA A 367 10.23 15.51 -21.94
C ALA A 367 11.27 14.86 -21.01
N CYS A 368 11.02 14.91 -19.71
CA CYS A 368 11.89 14.34 -18.68
C CYS A 368 11.10 14.08 -17.39
N HIS A 369 11.76 13.45 -16.40
CA HIS A 369 11.19 13.19 -15.08
C HIS A 369 12.23 13.38 -13.98
N CYS A 370 11.79 13.71 -12.77
CA CYS A 370 12.63 13.77 -11.58
C CYS A 370 11.76 13.53 -10.34
N ASP A 371 12.20 12.66 -9.43
CA ASP A 371 11.54 12.39 -8.15
C ASP A 371 10.02 12.09 -8.24
N GLY A 372 9.59 11.47 -9.35
CA GLY A 372 8.20 11.16 -9.66
C GLY A 372 7.37 12.28 -10.26
N LEU A 373 7.97 13.46 -10.47
CA LEU A 373 7.38 14.53 -11.28
C LEU A 373 7.68 14.30 -12.77
N LEU A 374 6.68 14.57 -13.61
CA LEU A 374 6.78 14.54 -15.06
C LEU A 374 6.77 15.95 -15.62
N LEU A 375 7.72 16.26 -16.51
CA LEU A 375 7.65 17.42 -17.37
C LEU A 375 7.07 17.01 -18.72
N ILE A 376 5.91 17.57 -19.05
CA ILE A 376 5.15 17.31 -20.27
C ILE A 376 5.12 18.56 -21.12
N ARG A 377 5.31 18.41 -22.44
CA ARG A 377 5.18 19.49 -23.41
C ARG A 377 4.19 19.12 -24.52
N ASN A 378 3.61 20.15 -25.12
CA ASN A 378 2.81 20.02 -26.34
C ASN A 378 3.70 20.23 -27.58
N ASP A 379 3.55 19.40 -28.60
CA ASP A 379 4.28 19.51 -29.88
C ASP A 379 3.83 20.69 -30.75
N VAL A 380 2.61 21.19 -30.55
CA VAL A 380 1.97 22.20 -31.42
C VAL A 380 1.76 23.53 -30.69
N GLY A 381 2.21 23.66 -29.43
CA GLY A 381 2.04 24.91 -28.67
C GLY A 381 3.00 25.09 -27.50
N ASN A 382 2.98 26.28 -26.91
CA ASN A 382 3.99 26.77 -25.95
C ASN A 382 3.79 26.27 -24.51
N ARG A 383 2.81 25.37 -24.29
CA ARG A 383 2.43 24.98 -22.92
C ARG A 383 3.25 23.79 -22.45
N MET A 384 3.99 24.04 -21.38
CA MET A 384 4.66 23.01 -20.59
C MET A 384 3.90 22.83 -19.27
N VAL A 385 3.84 21.59 -18.81
CA VAL A 385 3.21 21.22 -17.56
C VAL A 385 4.15 20.34 -16.76
N VAL A 386 4.27 20.65 -15.48
CA VAL A 386 4.83 19.72 -14.50
C VAL A 386 3.66 19.06 -13.78
N CYS A 387 3.62 17.73 -13.75
CA CYS A 387 2.59 17.01 -13.02
C CYS A 387 3.15 15.87 -12.18
N ASN A 388 2.50 15.62 -11.05
CA ASN A 388 2.59 14.35 -10.33
C ASN A 388 1.31 13.55 -10.63
N PRO A 389 1.40 12.46 -11.42
CA PRO A 389 0.23 11.69 -11.82
C PRO A 389 -0.39 10.89 -10.66
N VAL A 390 0.38 10.53 -9.62
CA VAL A 390 -0.13 9.82 -8.44
C VAL A 390 -0.91 10.75 -7.53
N MET A 391 -0.44 11.98 -7.38
CA MET A 391 -1.10 13.00 -6.58
C MET A 391 -2.30 13.64 -7.32
N GLU A 392 -2.45 13.36 -8.62
CA GLU A 392 -3.35 14.07 -9.54
C GLU A 392 -3.12 15.60 -9.52
N GLU A 393 -1.89 16.03 -9.28
CA GLU A 393 -1.53 17.44 -9.21
C GLU A 393 -0.75 17.87 -10.46
N PHE A 394 -1.00 19.09 -10.92
CA PHE A 394 -0.26 19.69 -12.02
C PHE A 394 -0.16 21.20 -11.88
N THR A 395 0.86 21.76 -12.53
CA THR A 395 1.05 23.20 -12.69
C THR A 395 1.57 23.51 -14.10
N TYR A 396 1.08 24.60 -14.70
CA TYR A 396 1.59 25.09 -15.98
C TYR A 396 2.82 25.94 -15.74
N LEU A 397 3.84 25.76 -16.57
CA LEU A 397 4.98 26.66 -16.57
C LEU A 397 4.63 27.94 -17.34
N PRO A 398 5.14 29.11 -16.93
CA PRO A 398 4.98 30.34 -17.69
C PRO A 398 5.63 30.19 -19.07
N GLU A 399 5.19 30.99 -20.04
CA GLU A 399 5.81 30.96 -21.36
C GLU A 399 7.26 31.47 -21.28
N PRO A 400 8.23 30.74 -21.88
CA PRO A 400 9.61 31.18 -21.99
C PRO A 400 9.72 32.47 -22.81
N LYS A 401 10.66 33.35 -22.48
CA LYS A 401 10.77 34.68 -23.15
C LYS A 401 11.19 34.57 -24.60
N MET A 402 11.92 33.51 -24.94
CA MET A 402 12.62 33.35 -26.21
C MET A 402 11.93 32.36 -27.16
N PHE A 403 10.67 32.00 -26.89
CA PHE A 403 9.95 31.02 -27.70
C PHE A 403 9.46 31.63 -29.01
N ASP A 404 10.00 31.14 -30.14
CA ASP A 404 9.41 31.31 -31.46
C ASP A 404 8.91 29.97 -32.00
N LYS A 405 7.86 29.98 -32.84
CA LYS A 405 7.06 28.82 -33.29
C LYS A 405 7.85 27.70 -33.99
N MET A 406 9.13 27.92 -34.30
CA MET A 406 10.04 26.95 -34.92
C MET A 406 11.19 26.49 -34.00
N SER A 407 11.17 26.84 -32.71
CA SER A 407 12.30 26.59 -31.81
C SER A 407 12.33 25.14 -31.30
N TYR A 408 13.45 24.44 -31.53
CA TYR A 408 13.73 23.17 -30.86
C TYR A 408 14.06 23.45 -29.40
N CYS A 409 13.32 22.81 -28.49
CA CYS A 409 13.56 22.88 -27.04
C CYS A 409 14.14 21.56 -26.55
N ASN A 410 15.25 21.63 -25.85
CA ASN A 410 15.76 20.51 -25.05
C ASN A 410 15.63 20.85 -23.58
N LEU A 411 14.97 19.96 -22.84
CA LEU A 411 14.58 20.18 -21.47
C LEU A 411 15.40 19.30 -20.54
N GLY A 412 15.77 19.85 -19.39
CA GLY A 412 16.27 19.09 -18.24
C GLY A 412 15.54 19.53 -16.98
N PHE A 413 15.24 18.59 -16.09
CA PHE A 413 14.50 18.86 -14.86
C PHE A 413 15.10 18.13 -13.68
N GLU A 414 15.70 18.85 -12.73
CA GLU A 414 16.41 18.24 -11.59
C GLU A 414 16.08 18.94 -10.29
N LYS A 415 16.21 18.21 -9.18
CA LYS A 415 16.18 18.78 -7.84
C LYS A 415 17.60 19.03 -7.34
N SER A 416 18.02 20.29 -7.40
CA SER A 416 19.27 20.74 -6.78
C SER A 416 18.97 21.86 -5.78
N GLY A 417 18.65 21.44 -4.55
CA GLY A 417 17.97 22.27 -3.56
C GLY A 417 16.49 22.45 -3.90
N ASP A 418 16.22 23.16 -5.00
CA ASP A 418 14.90 23.36 -5.59
C ASP A 418 14.75 22.61 -6.92
N TYR A 419 13.50 22.34 -7.32
CA TYR A 419 13.22 21.82 -8.65
C TYR A 419 13.46 22.92 -9.69
N LYS A 420 14.37 22.66 -10.63
CA LYS A 420 14.71 23.58 -11.71
C LYS A 420 14.49 22.89 -13.05
N CYS A 421 13.98 23.64 -14.01
CA CYS A 421 13.83 23.26 -15.41
C CYS A 421 14.80 24.10 -16.23
N ILE A 422 15.69 23.46 -16.99
CA ILE A 422 16.56 24.10 -17.97
C ILE A 422 15.97 23.85 -19.36
N ALA A 423 15.86 24.90 -20.15
CA ALA A 423 15.43 24.85 -21.53
C ALA A 423 16.52 25.44 -22.43
N ILE A 424 16.98 24.67 -23.40
CA ILE A 424 17.91 25.13 -24.43
C ILE A 424 17.11 25.35 -25.71
N TRP A 425 17.13 26.59 -26.20
CA TRP A 425 16.37 27.06 -27.34
C TRP A 425 17.29 27.31 -28.52
N ARG A 426 16.89 26.83 -29.69
CA ARG A 426 17.51 27.21 -30.97
C ARG A 426 16.53 28.07 -31.76
N SER A 427 16.90 29.32 -32.03
CA SER A 427 16.14 30.18 -32.95
C SER A 427 16.39 29.78 -34.40
N CYS A 428 15.32 29.77 -35.21
CA CYS A 428 15.35 29.43 -36.63
C CYS A 428 15.33 30.66 -37.55
N ASP A 429 15.36 31.88 -37.00
CA ASP A 429 15.34 33.13 -37.77
C ASP A 429 16.77 33.58 -38.17
N GLY A 430 17.10 33.49 -39.47
CA GLY A 430 18.26 34.12 -40.09
C GLY A 430 19.61 33.38 -40.04
N ASP A 431 20.65 34.03 -40.62
CA ASP A 431 21.95 33.46 -41.05
C ASP A 431 22.93 33.07 -39.92
N ARG A 432 22.51 33.10 -38.65
CA ARG A 432 23.26 32.53 -37.51
C ARG A 432 22.30 32.05 -36.44
N SER A 433 22.10 30.73 -36.34
CA SER A 433 21.28 30.10 -35.29
C SER A 433 21.85 30.39 -33.91
N LYS A 434 21.34 31.42 -33.23
CA LYS A 434 21.70 31.69 -31.84
C LYS A 434 21.00 30.69 -30.95
N THR A 435 21.80 29.87 -30.26
CA THR A 435 21.31 29.00 -29.20
C THR A 435 21.39 29.76 -27.87
N ARG A 436 20.33 29.66 -27.07
CA ARG A 436 20.25 30.28 -25.75
C ARG A 436 19.74 29.27 -24.74
N ALA A 437 20.05 29.50 -23.47
CA ALA A 437 19.61 28.65 -22.37
C ALA A 437 18.84 29.48 -21.34
N GLU A 438 17.68 28.98 -20.92
CA GLU A 438 16.87 29.59 -19.87
C GLU A 438 16.62 28.61 -18.74
N LEU A 439 16.71 29.10 -17.52
CA LEU A 439 16.42 28.36 -16.31
C LEU A 439 15.11 28.85 -15.69
N TYR A 440 14.32 27.91 -15.22
CA TYR A 440 13.11 28.16 -14.46
C TYR A 440 13.15 27.37 -13.16
N LYS A 441 13.00 28.06 -12.03
CA LYS A 441 12.79 27.42 -10.74
C LYS A 441 11.30 27.21 -10.53
N LEU A 442 10.87 25.99 -10.21
CA LEU A 442 9.47 25.65 -10.00
C LEU A 442 8.84 26.55 -8.93
N GLY A 443 7.73 27.22 -9.28
CA GLY A 443 7.04 28.20 -8.44
C GLY A 443 7.47 29.66 -8.67
N SER A 444 8.46 29.91 -9.54
CA SER A 444 8.83 31.28 -9.93
C SER A 444 7.86 31.84 -10.96
N GLU A 445 7.83 33.17 -11.12
CA GLU A 445 6.94 33.81 -12.10
C GLU A 445 7.48 33.77 -13.54
N ASN A 446 8.81 33.74 -13.70
CA ASN A 446 9.44 33.95 -15.00
C ASN A 446 10.66 33.04 -15.20
N TRP A 447 10.94 32.77 -16.48
CA TRP A 447 12.21 32.21 -16.93
C TRP A 447 13.31 33.28 -16.85
N ARG A 448 14.51 32.85 -16.50
CA ARG A 448 15.72 33.69 -16.56
C ARG A 448 16.73 33.08 -17.52
N GLU A 449 17.39 33.92 -18.30
CA GLU A 449 18.47 33.49 -19.18
C GLU A 449 19.70 33.10 -18.36
N ILE A 450 20.49 32.16 -18.87
CA ILE A 450 21.79 31.78 -18.30
C ILE A 450 22.89 32.49 -19.07
N ASP A 451 23.69 33.27 -18.33
CA ASP A 451 24.85 33.97 -18.88
C ASP A 451 25.99 32.98 -19.20
N GLY A 452 26.83 33.32 -20.18
CA GLY A 452 28.03 32.56 -20.52
C GLY A 452 27.83 31.29 -21.36
N PHE A 453 26.60 30.98 -21.77
CA PHE A 453 26.33 29.84 -22.66
C PHE A 453 27.07 29.96 -24.02
N GLN A 454 27.13 31.17 -24.57
CA GLN A 454 27.79 31.44 -25.85
C GLN A 454 29.32 31.36 -25.77
N ASP A 455 29.90 31.46 -24.57
CA ASP A 455 31.35 31.33 -24.37
C ASP A 455 31.81 29.87 -24.48
N ILE A 456 30.88 28.93 -24.33
CA ILE A 456 31.15 27.48 -24.30
C ILE A 456 30.83 26.86 -25.67
N ILE A 457 29.81 27.37 -26.36
CA ILE A 457 29.31 26.82 -27.62
C ILE A 457 29.03 27.94 -28.62
N THR A 458 29.67 27.86 -29.79
CA THR A 458 29.45 28.81 -30.90
C THR A 458 28.17 28.52 -31.70
N GLY A 459 27.66 27.28 -31.64
CA GLY A 459 26.39 26.87 -32.24
C GLY A 459 26.10 25.38 -32.08
N ILE A 460 24.82 25.04 -31.86
CA ILE A 460 24.31 23.66 -31.78
C ILE A 460 23.39 23.40 -32.97
N VAL A 461 23.59 22.27 -33.65
CA VAL A 461 22.71 21.75 -34.70
C VAL A 461 21.55 20.98 -34.06
N SER A 462 21.87 20.00 -33.23
CA SER A 462 20.91 19.16 -32.54
C SER A 462 21.43 18.77 -31.17
N LEU A 463 20.49 18.50 -30.26
CA LEU A 463 20.77 17.80 -29.01
C LEU A 463 19.90 16.55 -29.00
N GLY A 464 20.50 15.43 -28.60
CA GLY A 464 19.78 14.20 -28.38
C GLY A 464 18.96 14.22 -27.10
N ARG A 465 18.41 13.06 -26.73
CA ARG A 465 17.59 12.91 -25.51
C ARG A 465 18.36 13.34 -24.26
N SER A 466 17.70 14.13 -23.42
CA SER A 466 18.23 14.59 -22.14
C SER A 466 18.33 13.44 -21.13
N ILE A 467 19.42 13.39 -20.38
CA ILE A 467 19.59 12.47 -19.25
C ILE A 467 19.97 13.23 -17.99
N GLY A 468 19.18 13.05 -16.93
CA GLY A 468 19.49 13.58 -15.60
C GLY A 468 20.23 12.54 -14.78
N TRP A 469 21.39 12.93 -14.24
CA TRP A 469 22.05 12.18 -13.18
C TRP A 469 22.85 13.13 -12.28
N GLY A 470 22.55 13.06 -10.99
CA GLY A 470 23.23 13.75 -9.92
C GLY A 470 22.62 15.13 -9.79
N ASN A 471 23.47 16.14 -9.82
CA ASN A 471 23.03 17.52 -9.93
C ASN A 471 23.17 18.04 -11.37
N ALA A 472 23.22 17.17 -12.38
CA ALA A 472 23.48 17.60 -13.75
C ALA A 472 22.61 16.89 -14.78
N TYR A 473 22.43 17.58 -15.91
CA TYR A 473 21.81 17.03 -17.11
C TYR A 473 22.82 16.93 -18.24
N TYR A 474 22.67 15.91 -19.06
CA TYR A 474 23.58 15.55 -20.14
C TYR A 474 22.81 15.36 -21.45
N TRP A 475 23.39 15.84 -22.54
CA TRP A 475 22.87 15.71 -23.89
C TRP A 475 24.00 15.33 -24.83
N LEU A 476 23.76 14.36 -25.73
CA LEU A 476 24.59 14.24 -26.92
C LEU A 476 24.37 15.48 -27.78
N ALA A 477 25.46 16.12 -28.20
CA ALA A 477 25.42 17.38 -28.89
C ALA A 477 26.14 17.29 -30.24
N THR A 478 25.45 17.77 -31.27
CA THR A 478 26.01 17.98 -32.61
C THR A 478 26.23 19.48 -32.81
N MET A 479 27.49 19.87 -33.01
CA MET A 479 27.87 21.29 -33.12
C MET A 479 27.83 21.78 -34.57
N THR A 480 27.63 23.07 -34.78
CA THR A 480 27.53 23.68 -36.13
C THR A 480 28.78 23.55 -36.98
N ASN A 481 29.93 23.29 -36.36
CA ASN A 481 31.22 23.23 -37.02
C ASN A 481 31.55 21.79 -37.47
N ASP A 482 30.65 20.84 -37.22
CA ASP A 482 30.82 19.43 -37.57
C ASP A 482 30.27 19.15 -38.97
N ALA A 483 31.16 18.80 -39.90
CA ALA A 483 30.81 18.45 -41.28
C ALA A 483 30.12 17.07 -41.40
N SER A 484 30.23 16.21 -40.37
CA SER A 484 29.72 14.84 -40.38
C SER A 484 28.26 14.72 -39.96
N PHE A 485 27.66 15.78 -39.38
CA PHE A 485 26.33 15.77 -38.75
C PHE A 485 26.16 14.68 -37.65
N CYS A 486 27.26 14.15 -37.11
CA CYS A 486 27.24 13.20 -36.00
C CYS A 486 27.45 13.91 -34.66
N SER A 487 26.82 13.41 -33.61
CA SER A 487 27.07 13.89 -32.24
C SER A 487 28.54 13.63 -31.91
N ASN A 488 29.27 14.67 -31.52
CA ASN A 488 30.72 14.58 -31.30
C ASN A 488 31.14 15.01 -29.89
N ASN A 489 30.19 15.47 -29.08
CA ASN A 489 30.41 15.87 -27.69
C ASN A 489 29.21 15.54 -26.83
N VAL A 490 29.43 15.48 -25.51
CA VAL A 490 28.38 15.51 -24.50
C VAL A 490 28.36 16.90 -23.89
N LEU A 491 27.23 17.60 -24.04
CA LEU A 491 26.95 18.82 -23.31
C LEU A 491 26.38 18.45 -21.94
N SER A 492 26.95 19.00 -20.88
CA SER A 492 26.42 18.86 -19.53
C SER A 492 26.06 20.22 -18.93
N PHE A 493 25.06 20.24 -18.05
CA PHE A 493 24.68 21.41 -17.28
C PHE A 493 24.55 21.04 -15.81
N ASN A 494 25.38 21.65 -14.95
CA ASN A 494 25.31 21.49 -13.50
C ASN A 494 24.22 22.42 -12.93
N MET A 495 23.19 21.85 -12.32
CA MET A 495 22.01 22.54 -11.78
C MET A 495 22.29 23.27 -10.46
N THR A 496 23.37 22.90 -9.75
CA THR A 496 23.82 23.58 -8.52
C THR A 496 24.65 24.80 -8.85
N GLU A 497 25.70 24.61 -9.66
CA GLU A 497 26.63 25.67 -10.06
C GLU A 497 26.07 26.55 -11.17
N GLU A 498 25.05 26.05 -11.86
CA GLU A 498 24.39 26.69 -13.00
C GLU A 498 25.35 26.99 -14.15
N LYS A 499 26.25 26.03 -14.40
CA LYS A 499 27.31 26.11 -15.42
C LYS A 499 27.21 24.96 -16.41
N PHE A 500 27.51 25.28 -17.66
CA PHE A 500 27.68 24.29 -18.71
C PHE A 500 29.12 23.77 -18.75
N HIS A 501 29.27 22.50 -19.09
CA HIS A 501 30.58 21.90 -19.39
C HIS A 501 30.46 21.05 -20.65
N LEU A 502 31.48 21.12 -21.50
CA LEU A 502 31.58 20.30 -22.69
C LEU A 502 32.53 19.13 -22.41
N ILE A 503 32.05 17.91 -22.64
CA ILE A 503 32.79 16.68 -22.43
C ILE A 503 33.03 16.06 -23.80
N LYS A 504 34.29 15.82 -24.17
CA LYS A 504 34.64 15.16 -25.42
C LYS A 504 34.31 13.68 -25.36
N LEU A 505 33.92 13.10 -26.49
CA LEU A 505 33.78 11.64 -26.61
C LEU A 505 35.17 10.95 -26.52
N PRO A 506 35.23 9.66 -26.18
CA PRO A 506 36.48 8.88 -26.24
C PRO A 506 37.10 8.93 -27.63
N ASP A 507 38.43 9.08 -27.72
CA ASP A 507 39.14 9.23 -29.01
C ASP A 507 38.96 8.00 -29.93
N GLU A 508 38.89 6.81 -29.34
CA GLU A 508 38.69 5.53 -30.04
C GLU A 508 37.36 5.49 -30.81
N LEU A 509 36.33 6.16 -30.29
CA LEU A 509 35.01 6.24 -30.90
C LEU A 509 34.97 7.16 -32.12
N LEU A 510 35.76 8.24 -32.11
CA LEU A 510 35.77 9.22 -33.19
C LEU A 510 36.17 8.57 -34.53
N ASN A 511 37.08 7.59 -34.50
CA ASN A 511 37.50 6.84 -35.68
C ASN A 511 36.32 6.05 -36.31
N HIS A 512 35.51 5.36 -35.50
CA HIS A 512 34.36 4.58 -35.99
C HIS A 512 33.23 5.46 -36.56
N VAL A 513 33.08 6.69 -36.05
CA VAL A 513 32.12 7.67 -36.57
C VAL A 513 32.55 8.13 -37.97
N GLU A 514 33.83 8.41 -38.18
CA GLU A 514 34.39 8.79 -39.48
C GLU A 514 34.30 7.67 -40.52
N ASP A 515 34.55 6.42 -40.11
CA ASP A 515 34.48 5.23 -40.97
C ASP A 515 33.04 4.75 -41.27
N ARG A 516 32.03 5.45 -40.73
CA ARG A 516 30.59 5.11 -40.80
C ARG A 516 30.29 3.68 -40.32
N GLU A 517 31.03 3.18 -39.35
CA GLU A 517 30.77 1.89 -38.70
C GLU A 517 29.79 2.02 -37.53
N CYS A 518 29.63 3.24 -37.01
CA CYS A 518 28.66 3.57 -35.98
C CYS A 518 27.24 3.70 -36.56
N LEU A 519 26.31 2.88 -36.03
CA LEU A 519 24.88 2.92 -36.37
C LEU A 519 24.10 3.91 -35.49
N GLY A 520 24.65 4.32 -34.35
CA GLY A 520 24.09 5.34 -33.48
C GLY A 520 24.67 5.33 -32.06
N MET A 521 24.44 6.41 -31.32
CA MET A 521 24.87 6.58 -29.93
C MET A 521 23.71 6.96 -29.03
N SER A 522 23.77 6.58 -27.76
CA SER A 522 22.80 6.96 -26.74
C SER A 522 23.48 7.13 -25.39
N LEU A 523 22.85 7.89 -24.50
CA LEU A 523 23.26 7.98 -23.10
C LEU A 523 22.35 7.09 -22.25
N CYS A 524 22.86 6.59 -21.13
CA CYS A 524 22.13 5.83 -20.12
C CYS A 524 22.62 6.18 -18.70
N VAL A 525 21.90 5.74 -17.66
CA VAL A 525 22.27 5.91 -16.25
C VAL A 525 22.24 4.58 -15.50
N LYS A 526 23.31 4.29 -14.75
CA LYS A 526 23.37 3.24 -13.72
C LYS A 526 23.80 3.87 -12.38
N ASP A 527 25.10 3.90 -12.12
CA ASP A 527 25.76 4.63 -11.02
C ASP A 527 26.55 5.84 -11.52
N SER A 528 26.70 5.93 -12.85
CA SER A 528 27.26 7.05 -13.57
C SER A 528 26.51 7.23 -14.90
N VAL A 529 26.82 8.32 -15.61
CA VAL A 529 26.37 8.52 -16.98
C VAL A 529 27.16 7.58 -17.87
N VAL A 530 26.46 6.84 -18.72
CA VAL A 530 27.03 5.83 -19.60
C VAL A 530 26.78 6.24 -21.04
N LEU A 531 27.80 6.11 -21.89
CA LEU A 531 27.71 6.27 -23.32
C LEU A 531 27.68 4.88 -23.97
N CYS A 532 26.61 4.63 -24.72
CA CYS A 532 26.39 3.41 -25.48
C CYS A 532 26.59 3.72 -26.97
N CYS A 533 27.48 3.00 -27.64
CA CYS A 533 27.73 3.13 -29.08
C CYS A 533 27.51 1.80 -29.79
N ARG A 534 26.66 1.83 -30.82
CA ARG A 534 26.33 0.66 -31.64
C ARG A 534 27.23 0.59 -32.87
N LEU A 535 27.94 -0.52 -33.03
CA LEU A 535 28.82 -0.79 -34.17
C LEU A 535 28.31 -1.97 -35.01
N GLY A 536 28.40 -1.87 -36.34
CA GLY A 536 28.08 -2.96 -37.30
C GLY A 536 27.39 -2.47 -38.58
N ARG A 537 27.32 -3.33 -39.61
CA ARG A 537 26.53 -3.06 -40.85
C ARG A 537 25.93 -4.36 -41.39
N PRO A 538 24.61 -4.47 -41.67
CA PRO A 538 23.49 -3.57 -41.37
C PRO A 538 22.80 -3.86 -40.02
N VAL A 539 23.31 -4.83 -39.26
CA VAL A 539 22.84 -5.25 -37.93
C VAL A 539 23.87 -4.81 -36.89
N VAL A 540 23.44 -4.55 -35.66
CA VAL A 540 24.35 -4.23 -34.55
C VAL A 540 25.07 -5.50 -34.12
N ASP A 541 26.37 -5.55 -34.34
CA ASP A 541 27.21 -6.68 -33.96
C ASP A 541 27.78 -6.51 -32.54
N THR A 542 28.14 -5.27 -32.20
CA THR A 542 28.84 -4.94 -30.95
C THR A 542 28.32 -3.62 -30.38
N LEU A 543 28.15 -3.61 -29.07
CA LEU A 543 27.85 -2.42 -28.28
C LEU A 543 29.08 -2.06 -27.44
N LEU A 544 29.61 -0.86 -27.64
CA LEU A 544 30.67 -0.30 -26.81
C LEU A 544 30.04 0.56 -25.71
N ILE A 545 30.46 0.34 -24.47
CA ILE A 545 29.92 0.98 -23.29
C ILE A 545 31.06 1.70 -22.56
N TYR A 546 30.94 3.02 -22.41
CA TYR A 546 31.87 3.85 -21.66
C TYR A 546 31.14 4.47 -20.47
N SER A 547 31.74 4.45 -19.29
CA SER A 547 31.18 5.11 -18.11
C SER A 547 31.91 6.41 -17.83
N LEU A 548 31.17 7.46 -17.51
CA LEU A 548 31.77 8.72 -17.12
C LEU A 548 32.35 8.57 -15.70
N VAL A 549 33.60 8.98 -15.49
CA VAL A 549 34.33 8.85 -14.21
C VAL A 549 34.91 10.20 -13.79
N ASN A 550 35.56 10.25 -12.62
CA ASN A 550 36.19 11.45 -12.07
C ASN A 550 35.20 12.64 -11.98
N ASN A 551 34.04 12.41 -11.37
CA ASN A 551 32.98 13.42 -11.20
C ASN A 551 32.52 14.07 -12.51
N GLY A 552 32.49 13.32 -13.61
CA GLY A 552 31.96 13.81 -14.88
C GLY A 552 33.00 14.33 -15.86
N CYS A 553 34.30 14.16 -15.58
CA CYS A 553 35.37 14.82 -16.33
C CYS A 553 36.03 13.93 -17.41
N SER A 554 35.97 12.60 -17.28
CA SER A 554 36.64 11.68 -18.20
C SER A 554 35.87 10.38 -18.37
N TRP A 555 36.18 9.61 -19.40
CA TRP A 555 35.58 8.29 -19.62
C TRP A 555 36.43 7.17 -18.98
N SER A 556 35.76 6.10 -18.55
CA SER A 556 36.38 4.84 -18.14
C SER A 556 36.90 4.07 -19.36
N GLU A 557 37.60 2.97 -19.10
CA GLU A 557 37.86 1.96 -20.12
C GLU A 557 36.55 1.43 -20.73
N CYS A 558 36.62 1.11 -22.04
CA CYS A 558 35.51 0.60 -22.83
C CYS A 558 35.17 -0.85 -22.45
N VAL A 559 33.89 -1.13 -22.22
CA VAL A 559 33.37 -2.50 -22.18
C VAL A 559 32.72 -2.82 -23.52
N SER A 560 33.18 -3.89 -24.18
CA SER A 560 32.60 -4.37 -25.44
C SER A 560 31.63 -5.51 -25.16
N VAL A 561 30.38 -5.33 -25.57
CA VAL A 561 29.31 -6.32 -25.45
C VAL A 561 28.92 -6.81 -26.84
N ARG A 562 28.97 -8.12 -27.07
CA ARG A 562 28.50 -8.71 -28.33
C ARG A 562 27.00 -8.95 -28.24
N ILE A 563 26.27 -8.44 -29.23
CA ILE A 563 24.82 -8.59 -29.30
C ILE A 563 24.53 -9.66 -30.36
N GLN A 564 24.18 -10.86 -29.92
CA GLN A 564 23.65 -11.91 -30.79
C GLN A 564 22.16 -12.05 -30.52
N THR A 565 21.33 -11.36 -31.32
CA THR A 565 19.87 -11.42 -31.23
C THR A 565 19.30 -12.00 -32.52
N GLU A 566 18.23 -12.80 -32.40
CA GLU A 566 17.44 -13.27 -33.55
C GLU A 566 16.56 -12.16 -34.14
N ASP A 567 16.35 -11.05 -33.42
CA ASP A 567 15.55 -9.92 -33.90
C ASP A 567 16.37 -9.05 -34.87
N PRO A 568 15.80 -8.66 -36.02
CA PRO A 568 16.58 -8.08 -37.09
C PRO A 568 17.03 -6.62 -36.87
N TYR A 569 16.40 -5.86 -35.96
CA TYR A 569 16.66 -4.41 -35.82
C TYR A 569 16.60 -3.90 -34.38
N LEU A 570 17.74 -3.51 -33.80
CA LEU A 570 17.81 -2.76 -32.56
C LEU A 570 17.40 -1.29 -32.79
N LEU A 571 16.27 -0.87 -32.20
CA LEU A 571 15.77 0.50 -32.34
C LEU A 571 16.53 1.47 -31.43
N THR A 572 16.55 1.20 -30.12
CA THR A 572 17.23 2.08 -29.14
C THR A 572 17.39 1.40 -27.78
N GLU A 573 18.39 1.81 -27.01
CA GLU A 573 18.54 1.52 -25.57
C GLU A 573 17.57 2.36 -24.74
N LEU A 574 17.04 1.80 -23.65
CA LEU A 574 16.29 2.59 -22.68
C LEU A 574 17.25 3.28 -21.69
N PRO A 575 16.98 4.54 -21.30
CA PRO A 575 17.97 5.43 -20.66
C PRO A 575 18.36 5.08 -19.22
N TYR A 576 17.76 4.06 -18.60
CA TYR A 576 18.07 3.66 -17.23
C TYR A 576 18.38 2.17 -17.18
N TRP A 577 19.57 1.87 -16.67
CA TRP A 577 20.15 0.56 -16.54
C TRP A 577 20.07 0.12 -15.06
N THR A 578 19.63 -1.11 -14.80
CA THR A 578 19.71 -1.75 -13.48
C THR A 578 21.07 -2.44 -13.28
N GLU A 579 21.38 -3.01 -12.11
CA GLU A 579 22.75 -3.47 -11.81
C GLU A 579 23.35 -4.39 -12.89
N ASP A 580 22.59 -5.33 -13.44
CA ASP A 580 23.12 -6.32 -14.39
C ASP A 580 22.39 -6.37 -15.74
N GLU A 581 21.37 -5.54 -15.95
CA GLU A 581 20.37 -5.75 -17.00
C GLU A 581 20.13 -4.50 -17.86
N ILE A 582 20.63 -4.48 -19.09
CA ILE A 582 20.49 -3.34 -20.03
C ILE A 582 19.20 -3.51 -20.85
N PRO A 583 18.22 -2.60 -20.71
CA PRO A 583 17.00 -2.66 -21.48
C PRO A 583 17.16 -2.08 -22.89
N PHE A 584 16.66 -2.81 -23.89
CA PHE A 584 16.68 -2.46 -25.31
C PHE A 584 15.28 -2.56 -25.92
N VAL A 585 15.01 -1.75 -26.93
CA VAL A 585 13.82 -1.82 -27.77
C VAL A 585 14.23 -2.32 -29.15
N PHE A 586 13.63 -3.43 -29.58
CA PHE A 586 13.81 -4.05 -30.90
C PHE A 586 12.54 -3.85 -31.74
N GLY A 587 12.71 -3.77 -33.06
CA GLY A 587 11.58 -3.86 -33.98
C GLY A 587 11.00 -5.28 -34.01
N GLY A 588 9.71 -5.40 -34.31
CA GLY A 588 9.07 -6.69 -34.51
C GLY A 588 9.69 -7.50 -35.66
N PRO A 589 9.38 -8.81 -35.72
CA PRO A 589 9.90 -9.71 -36.75
C PRO A 589 9.43 -9.36 -38.17
N ASP A 590 8.25 -8.74 -38.29
CA ASP A 590 7.74 -8.19 -39.56
C ASP A 590 7.93 -6.66 -39.57
N PRO A 591 8.75 -6.10 -40.47
CA PRO A 591 8.96 -4.66 -40.56
C PRO A 591 7.70 -3.89 -41.00
N ASP A 592 6.68 -4.55 -41.55
CA ASP A 592 5.39 -3.90 -41.87
C ASP A 592 4.41 -3.98 -40.68
N ASP A 593 4.70 -4.78 -39.66
CA ASP A 593 3.91 -4.87 -38.45
C ASP A 593 4.37 -3.82 -37.43
N ALA A 594 3.41 -3.11 -36.85
CA ALA A 594 3.64 -1.97 -35.96
C ALA A 594 4.03 -2.44 -34.54
N THR A 595 4.90 -3.44 -34.44
CA THR A 595 5.26 -4.10 -33.19
C THR A 595 6.69 -3.76 -32.79
N ALA A 596 6.93 -3.61 -31.48
CA ALA A 596 8.28 -3.56 -30.92
C ALA A 596 8.39 -4.48 -29.70
N ILE A 597 9.59 -5.01 -29.48
CA ILE A 597 9.87 -5.93 -28.40
C ILE A 597 10.88 -5.27 -27.47
N VAL A 598 10.54 -5.13 -26.19
CA VAL A 598 11.52 -4.67 -25.19
C VAL A 598 12.18 -5.91 -24.59
N LYS A 599 13.50 -6.00 -24.71
CA LYS A 599 14.31 -7.07 -24.14
C LYS A 599 15.32 -6.50 -23.14
N SER A 600 15.60 -7.24 -22.08
CA SER A 600 16.69 -6.96 -21.15
C SER A 600 17.88 -7.83 -21.53
N TYR A 601 19.07 -7.25 -21.64
CA TYR A 601 20.32 -7.99 -21.81
C TYR A 601 21.04 -8.10 -20.48
N ASN A 602 21.29 -9.31 -20.01
CA ASN A 602 22.07 -9.52 -18.81
C ASN A 602 23.57 -9.62 -19.16
N ILE A 603 24.38 -8.74 -18.57
CA ILE A 603 25.83 -8.66 -18.87
C ILE A 603 26.63 -9.86 -18.37
N HIS A 604 26.12 -10.62 -17.40
CA HIS A 604 26.81 -11.78 -16.82
C HIS A 604 26.45 -13.08 -17.53
N SER A 605 25.18 -13.28 -17.84
CA SER A 605 24.72 -14.45 -18.59
C SER A 605 24.83 -14.29 -20.11
N GLU A 606 25.19 -13.10 -20.59
CA GLU A 606 25.30 -12.72 -21.99
C GLU A 606 24.05 -13.07 -22.82
N SER A 607 22.86 -12.93 -22.21
CA SER A 607 21.62 -13.40 -22.80
C SER A 607 20.50 -12.36 -22.72
N PHE A 608 19.62 -12.40 -23.72
CA PHE A 608 18.43 -11.58 -23.77
C PHE A 608 17.26 -12.27 -23.10
N LYS A 609 16.48 -11.49 -22.35
CA LYS A 609 15.18 -11.85 -21.79
C LYS A 609 14.13 -10.90 -22.33
N THR A 610 13.11 -11.41 -23.00
CA THR A 610 11.97 -10.58 -23.41
C THR A 610 11.23 -10.08 -22.17
N ILE A 611 11.10 -8.76 -22.07
CA ILE A 611 10.37 -8.09 -20.99
C ILE A 611 8.92 -7.91 -21.40
N LEU A 612 8.70 -7.38 -22.60
CA LEU A 612 7.37 -7.11 -23.12
C LEU A 612 7.34 -7.03 -24.64
N THR A 613 6.18 -7.31 -25.22
CA THR A 613 5.87 -7.03 -26.61
C THR A 613 4.86 -5.89 -26.66
N VAL A 614 5.12 -4.92 -27.53
CA VAL A 614 4.31 -3.72 -27.72
C VAL A 614 3.64 -3.79 -29.08
N ASP A 615 2.31 -3.97 -29.09
CA ASP A 615 1.51 -3.93 -30.33
C ASP A 615 1.04 -2.50 -30.64
N GLU A 616 0.75 -2.15 -31.89
CA GLU A 616 0.21 -0.83 -32.30
C GLU A 616 1.11 0.38 -31.96
N ILE A 617 2.40 0.32 -32.25
CA ILE A 617 3.23 1.53 -32.25
C ILE A 617 2.97 2.27 -33.56
N CYS A 618 2.44 3.50 -33.49
CA CYS A 618 2.50 4.40 -34.64
C CYS A 618 3.97 4.74 -34.92
N LEU A 619 4.71 3.91 -35.65
CA LEU A 619 5.99 4.28 -36.26
C LEU A 619 5.65 5.18 -37.45
N PRO A 620 5.64 6.52 -37.34
CA PRO A 620 5.24 7.35 -38.45
C PRO A 620 6.42 7.32 -39.43
N TYR A 621 6.19 6.80 -40.64
CA TYR A 621 7.02 7.03 -41.84
C TYR A 621 8.49 6.55 -41.86
N LEU A 622 9.11 6.17 -40.75
CA LEU A 622 10.54 5.77 -40.69
C LEU A 622 10.88 4.52 -41.53
N ILE A 623 9.89 3.67 -41.81
CA ILE A 623 10.14 2.39 -42.50
C ILE A 623 10.20 2.56 -44.03
N ARG A 624 9.61 3.62 -44.60
CA ARG A 624 9.44 3.74 -46.06
C ARG A 624 10.58 4.44 -46.82
N ASP A 625 11.45 5.22 -46.16
CA ASP A 625 12.51 5.96 -46.85
C ASP A 625 13.87 5.84 -46.13
N ARG A 626 14.32 4.59 -45.96
CA ARG A 626 15.52 4.17 -45.18
C ARG A 626 16.86 4.66 -45.74
N ALA A 627 16.91 5.26 -46.93
CA ALA A 627 18.16 5.72 -47.56
C ALA A 627 18.49 7.20 -47.28
N ARG A 628 17.60 7.94 -46.61
CA ARG A 628 17.73 9.40 -46.43
C ARG A 628 17.57 9.91 -45.00
N LEU A 629 17.20 9.06 -44.05
CA LEU A 629 17.07 9.45 -42.64
C LEU A 629 18.46 9.45 -41.99
N ASN A 630 18.88 10.61 -41.50
CA ASN A 630 20.12 10.74 -40.75
C ASN A 630 19.94 10.09 -39.36
N VAL A 631 21.04 9.65 -38.73
CA VAL A 631 21.05 9.05 -37.37
C VAL A 631 20.30 9.93 -36.34
N CYS A 632 20.32 11.26 -36.54
CA CYS A 632 19.58 12.23 -35.72
C CYS A 632 18.04 12.09 -35.79
N ASP A 633 17.48 11.58 -36.89
CA ASP A 633 16.03 11.40 -37.06
C ASP A 633 15.50 10.15 -36.33
N MET A 634 16.39 9.17 -36.06
CA MET A 634 16.04 7.96 -35.29
C MET A 634 15.99 8.19 -33.78
N GLU A 635 16.64 9.24 -33.27
CA GLU A 635 16.53 9.67 -31.85
C GLU A 635 15.12 10.20 -31.51
N CYS A 636 14.28 10.41 -32.53
CA CYS A 636 12.88 10.80 -32.41
C CYS A 636 11.92 9.59 -32.36
N LEU A 637 12.32 8.41 -31.89
CA LEU A 637 11.36 7.33 -31.55
C LEU A 637 10.59 7.71 -30.26
N PRO A 638 9.37 8.29 -30.34
CA PRO A 638 8.75 9.05 -29.26
C PRO A 638 7.96 8.25 -28.22
N TYR A 639 7.94 6.92 -28.24
CA TYR A 639 6.81 6.20 -27.64
C TYR A 639 7.11 5.29 -26.46
N VAL A 640 8.38 5.11 -26.07
CA VAL A 640 8.76 4.24 -24.92
C VAL A 640 9.72 4.98 -23.99
N PHE A 641 9.27 5.29 -22.77
CA PHE A 641 10.11 5.93 -21.74
C PHE A 641 10.30 4.97 -20.57
N CYS A 642 11.56 4.76 -20.17
CA CYS A 642 11.85 4.21 -18.85
C CYS A 642 11.82 5.36 -17.84
N LEU A 643 10.94 5.26 -16.85
CA LEU A 643 10.72 6.25 -15.82
C LEU A 643 10.95 5.57 -14.48
N ASN A 644 11.82 6.15 -13.66
CA ASN A 644 12.07 5.63 -12.33
C ASN A 644 11.24 6.39 -11.30
N TYR A 645 10.74 5.65 -10.30
CA TYR A 645 10.18 6.23 -9.07
C TYR A 645 8.97 7.17 -9.28
N LEU A 646 8.14 6.95 -10.32
CA LEU A 646 6.95 7.77 -10.59
C LEU A 646 5.93 7.80 -9.44
N LYS A 647 5.92 6.77 -8.60
CA LYS A 647 4.99 6.68 -7.48
C LYS A 647 5.56 7.39 -6.25
N SER A 648 5.62 8.72 -6.31
CA SER A 648 6.10 9.58 -5.22
C SER A 648 5.01 10.50 -4.67
N LEU A 649 5.18 10.93 -3.42
CA LEU A 649 4.32 11.92 -2.76
C LEU A 649 4.79 13.37 -2.96
N VAL A 650 5.65 13.63 -3.96
CA VAL A 650 6.19 14.96 -4.21
C VAL A 650 5.12 15.87 -4.82
N SER A 651 4.74 16.93 -4.12
CA SER A 651 3.78 17.90 -4.65
C SER A 651 4.43 18.85 -5.67
N VAL A 652 3.67 19.19 -6.71
CA VAL A 652 4.03 20.27 -7.67
C VAL A 652 3.62 21.65 -7.16
N ARG A 653 2.77 21.70 -6.13
CA ARG A 653 2.24 22.91 -5.50
C ARG A 653 3.03 23.20 -4.23
N ARG A 654 4.29 23.61 -4.34
CA ARG A 654 4.95 24.20 -3.16
C ARG A 654 4.47 25.65 -2.99
N ARG A 655 3.98 25.94 -1.79
CA ARG A 655 3.77 27.30 -1.27
C ARG A 655 5.11 27.96 -0.97
#